data_AF-A0AB38S7G7-F1
#
_entry.id   AF-A0AB38S7G7-F1
#
_cell.length_a   1.000
_cell.length_b   1.000
_cell.length_c   1.000
_cell.angle_alpha   90.00
_cell.angle_beta   90.00
_cell.angle_gamma   90.00
#
_symmetry.space_group_name_H-M   'P 1'
#
loop_
_entity.id
_entity.type
_entity.pdbx_description
1 polymer ?
#
loop_
_entity_poly.entity_id
_entity_poly.type
_entity_poly.pdbx_seq_one_letter_code
_entity_poly.pdbx_strand_id
1 'polypeptide(L)'
;MRTAAHAKQVKVALFCGGRGSATIIREFLRQPDVELTLLVNAYDDGLSTGALRKFIPGMLGPSDFRKNLSYLLDLYSDQQYALRSLVELRLSAEFGKADEAALRTFVRTESHEDLDEQFVALVKKLDPPTLAGLRRHLGIFLDYAQSSPERFDFRDCSVGNLIFAGAYLENGRNFNAAVREIGRLVDSQAVLVNVSNGENRILAGLKADGQLLPREADVVGVQSEVPIVDTFFLESAILPHEWDAVSNRSLSEKVSWLKQREAPIQLSPEARYAIEQADIIVYGPGTQHSSLLPSYRIASDALRRAPAKMKAFVTNLEPDNDIQQWTVESLVDQALRYAGDSENRHQAITHVLINNPGTLVNALRFSDDSLAKAGVHRGASLIVDEFGLGDTYKVHNGYALVQKLLDIWEDDGAVKHKPSLRIFVDLFNRTSAAQGLIEEFLEISWSDFSKVCLRFNVISVDKRNLPPNVSIETTHHRGSFPEVSEVKSWIDDGDTDFLVTLIGDGEYRFGDVKTSVAALRDSIFGAVYGSRTQSRRQFNSSLRAAYGEQNLLFWLSRTGAFLLTVLFVMRFGLIFSDPLTGFRVYRRKHVECLAQLKDSVRLTPASISKQLIANYVEIAELPVRYRTFKGFSKSRWRLKRGFLNLVGLMS
;
A
#
# COMPACT_ATOMS: atom_id res chain seq x y z
N MET A 1 2.85 -25.49 20.03
CA MET A 1 2.71 -24.62 18.84
C MET A 1 1.22 -24.36 18.62
N ARG A 2 0.71 -23.22 19.11
CA ARG A 2 -0.58 -22.68 18.70
C ARG A 2 -0.26 -21.39 17.95
N THR A 3 -0.68 -21.34 16.71
CA THR A 3 -0.48 -20.28 15.72
C THR A 3 -1.01 -18.95 16.24
N ALA A 4 -0.18 -17.91 16.16
CA ALA A 4 -0.63 -16.52 16.26
C ALA A 4 -1.69 -16.28 15.19
N ALA A 5 -2.80 -15.63 15.55
CA ALA A 5 -3.77 -15.17 14.56
C ALA A 5 -3.07 -14.12 13.69
N HIS A 6 -2.70 -14.49 12.46
CA HIS A 6 -2.20 -13.53 11.47
C HIS A 6 -3.25 -12.43 11.28
N ALA A 7 -2.82 -11.17 11.32
CA ALA A 7 -3.63 -10.08 10.80
C ALA A 7 -4.05 -10.45 9.37
N LYS A 8 -5.33 -10.29 9.04
CA LYS A 8 -5.85 -10.66 7.73
C LYS A 8 -5.17 -9.79 6.67
N GLN A 9 -4.35 -10.39 5.79
CA GLN A 9 -3.79 -9.69 4.63
C GLN A 9 -4.93 -9.26 3.69
N VAL A 10 -4.81 -8.04 3.15
CA VAL A 10 -5.73 -7.44 2.19
C VAL A 10 -5.32 -7.86 0.79
N LYS A 11 -6.22 -8.53 0.07
CA LYS A 11 -5.95 -8.98 -1.30
C LYS A 11 -6.36 -7.92 -2.31
N VAL A 12 -5.40 -7.44 -3.10
CA VAL A 12 -5.60 -6.40 -4.11
C VAL A 12 -5.36 -6.97 -5.51
N ALA A 13 -6.38 -6.92 -6.37
CA ALA A 13 -6.24 -7.21 -7.80
C ALA A 13 -6.20 -5.90 -8.59
N LEU A 14 -5.05 -5.58 -9.18
CA LEU A 14 -4.82 -4.36 -9.95
C LEU A 14 -4.75 -4.67 -11.44
N PHE A 15 -5.72 -4.21 -12.22
CA PHE A 15 -5.60 -4.16 -13.67
C PHE A 15 -4.67 -3.03 -14.08
N CYS A 16 -3.62 -3.35 -14.84
CA CYS A 16 -2.65 -2.37 -15.30
C CYS A 16 -2.14 -2.68 -16.71
N GLY A 17 -1.68 -1.63 -17.40
CA GLY A 17 -0.94 -1.72 -18.66
C GLY A 17 0.56 -1.52 -18.43
N GLY A 18 1.22 -0.80 -19.34
CA GLY A 18 2.65 -0.52 -19.28
C GLY A 18 3.11 0.29 -18.06
N ARG A 19 3.10 1.64 -18.14
CA ARG A 19 3.77 2.51 -17.14
C ARG A 19 2.84 3.26 -16.20
N GLY A 20 1.56 3.41 -16.55
CA GLY A 20 0.63 4.30 -15.84
C GLY A 20 0.46 3.96 -14.35
N SER A 21 0.53 2.67 -13.99
CA SER A 21 0.34 2.21 -12.61
C SER A 21 1.63 2.11 -11.79
N ALA A 22 2.79 2.55 -12.31
CA ALA A 22 4.09 2.28 -11.69
C ALA A 22 4.22 2.80 -10.24
N THR A 23 3.71 4.00 -9.95
CA THR A 23 3.77 4.59 -8.59
C THR A 23 2.77 3.92 -7.65
N ILE A 24 1.61 3.52 -8.15
CA ILE A 24 0.57 2.80 -7.40
C ILE A 24 1.09 1.40 -6.99
N ILE A 25 1.69 0.67 -7.94
CA ILE A 25 2.29 -0.66 -7.69
C ILE A 25 3.36 -0.56 -6.59
N ARG A 26 4.28 0.40 -6.71
CA ARG A 26 5.34 0.62 -5.71
C ARG A 26 4.80 0.94 -4.32
N GLU A 27 3.70 1.68 -4.25
CA GLU A 27 3.11 2.02 -2.97
C GLU A 27 2.39 0.85 -2.33
N PHE A 28 1.62 0.06 -3.09
CA PHE A 28 1.06 -1.20 -2.57
C PHE A 28 2.18 -2.14 -2.10
N LEU A 29 3.30 -2.20 -2.82
CA LEU A 29 4.48 -2.98 -2.41
C LEU A 29 5.15 -2.49 -1.11
N ARG A 30 4.82 -1.31 -0.59
CA ARG A 30 5.32 -0.84 0.72
C ARG A 30 4.41 -1.23 1.87
N GLN A 31 3.20 -1.70 1.58
CA GLN A 31 2.21 -2.07 2.59
C GLN A 31 2.43 -3.53 3.00
N PRO A 32 2.84 -3.82 4.25
CA PRO A 32 3.21 -5.17 4.68
C PRO A 32 2.00 -6.13 4.75
N ASP A 33 0.79 -5.58 4.89
CA ASP A 33 -0.45 -6.32 5.01
C ASP A 33 -1.19 -6.47 3.67
N VAL A 34 -0.55 -6.14 2.53
CA VAL A 34 -1.17 -6.22 1.19
C VAL A 34 -0.57 -7.38 0.37
N GLU A 35 -1.45 -8.25 -0.14
CA GLU A 35 -1.14 -9.22 -1.18
C GLU A 35 -1.58 -8.66 -2.54
N LEU A 36 -0.63 -8.36 -3.43
CA LEU A 36 -0.90 -7.67 -4.70
C LEU A 36 -0.85 -8.64 -5.89
N THR A 37 -1.90 -8.67 -6.71
CA THR A 37 -1.89 -9.34 -8.02
C THR A 37 -2.04 -8.32 -9.13
N LEU A 38 -1.07 -8.28 -10.04
CA LEU A 38 -1.09 -7.46 -11.25
C LEU A 38 -1.73 -8.23 -12.40
N LEU A 39 -2.82 -7.70 -12.94
CA LEU A 39 -3.59 -8.26 -14.05
C LEU A 39 -3.27 -7.47 -15.32
N VAL A 40 -2.53 -8.10 -16.24
CA VAL A 40 -2.01 -7.46 -17.47
C VAL A 40 -2.43 -8.29 -18.69
N ASN A 41 -2.74 -7.65 -19.81
CA ASN A 41 -2.93 -8.37 -21.09
C ASN A 41 -1.65 -8.35 -21.93
N ALA A 42 -1.53 -9.28 -22.87
CA ALA A 42 -0.32 -9.49 -23.66
C ALA A 42 -0.53 -9.21 -25.16
N TYR A 43 -1.40 -8.24 -25.52
CA TYR A 43 -1.79 -8.00 -26.91
C TYR A 43 -1.02 -6.90 -27.63
N ASP A 44 -0.05 -6.26 -26.96
CA ASP A 44 0.94 -5.34 -27.57
C ASP A 44 1.60 -5.98 -28.81
N ASP A 45 1.71 -5.22 -29.89
CA ASP A 45 2.43 -5.62 -31.11
C ASP A 45 3.34 -4.52 -31.68
N GLY A 46 3.69 -3.51 -30.87
CA GLY A 46 4.59 -2.43 -31.25
C GLY A 46 6.08 -2.82 -31.22
N LEU A 47 6.88 -2.16 -32.07
CA LEU A 47 8.35 -2.19 -32.04
C LEU A 47 8.94 -3.62 -31.92
N SER A 48 9.82 -3.86 -30.95
CA SER A 48 10.45 -5.16 -30.71
C SER A 48 9.48 -6.23 -30.20
N THR A 49 8.35 -5.86 -29.59
CA THR A 49 7.27 -6.81 -29.30
C THR A 49 6.70 -7.39 -30.60
N GLY A 50 6.33 -6.51 -31.54
CA GLY A 50 5.82 -6.91 -32.84
C GLY A 50 6.80 -7.77 -33.63
N ALA A 51 8.09 -7.46 -33.57
CA ALA A 51 9.14 -8.25 -34.20
C ALA A 51 9.18 -9.69 -33.63
N LEU A 52 9.14 -9.85 -32.31
CA LEU A 52 9.12 -11.17 -31.66
C LEU A 52 7.85 -11.96 -31.99
N ARG A 53 6.67 -11.31 -31.95
CA ARG A 53 5.40 -11.98 -32.26
C ARG A 53 5.33 -12.47 -33.71
N LYS A 54 5.92 -11.73 -34.66
CA LYS A 54 6.06 -12.15 -36.05
C LYS A 54 7.05 -13.30 -36.20
N PHE A 55 8.17 -13.24 -35.49
CA PHE A 55 9.26 -14.22 -35.59
C PHE A 55 8.95 -15.56 -34.88
N ILE A 56 8.19 -15.53 -33.79
CA ILE A 56 7.82 -16.70 -33.00
C ILE A 56 6.30 -16.92 -33.12
N PRO A 57 5.85 -17.85 -33.98
CA PRO A 57 4.42 -18.10 -34.17
C PRO A 57 3.68 -18.41 -32.85
N GLY A 58 2.56 -17.72 -32.63
CA GLY A 58 1.71 -17.88 -31.46
C GLY A 58 2.16 -17.13 -30.21
N MET A 59 3.32 -16.47 -30.22
CA MET A 59 3.80 -15.73 -29.06
C MET A 59 2.95 -14.48 -28.79
N LEU A 60 2.66 -14.23 -27.51
CA LEU A 60 2.03 -12.99 -27.03
C LEU A 60 3.08 -11.90 -26.75
N GLY A 61 2.64 -10.66 -26.62
CA GLY A 61 3.53 -9.51 -26.41
C GLY A 61 4.11 -9.44 -24.99
N PRO A 62 5.44 -9.54 -24.79
CA PRO A 62 6.03 -9.59 -23.45
C PRO A 62 6.31 -8.21 -22.83
N SER A 63 6.17 -7.11 -23.56
CA SER A 63 6.70 -5.81 -23.12
C SER A 63 6.00 -5.25 -21.89
N ASP A 64 4.69 -5.34 -21.78
CA ASP A 64 3.99 -4.88 -20.59
C ASP A 64 4.22 -5.79 -19.38
N PHE A 65 4.40 -7.10 -19.60
CA PHE A 65 4.83 -8.02 -18.55
C PHE A 65 6.22 -7.67 -18.04
N ARG A 66 7.16 -7.42 -18.96
CA ARG A 66 8.52 -6.99 -18.65
C ARG A 66 8.54 -5.67 -17.86
N LYS A 67 7.78 -4.66 -18.29
CA LYS A 67 7.69 -3.37 -17.58
C LYS A 67 7.15 -3.55 -16.17
N ASN A 68 6.07 -4.32 -15.99
CA ASN A 68 5.50 -4.57 -14.67
C ASN A 68 6.44 -5.39 -13.78
N LEU A 69 7.10 -6.41 -14.32
CA LEU A 69 8.15 -7.18 -13.64
C LEU A 69 9.26 -6.26 -13.10
N SER A 70 9.66 -5.25 -13.88
CA SER A 70 10.68 -4.28 -13.48
C SER A 70 10.29 -3.44 -12.25
N TYR A 71 8.99 -3.31 -11.95
CA TYR A 71 8.47 -2.61 -10.78
C TYR A 71 8.43 -3.48 -9.52
N LEU A 72 8.49 -4.81 -9.70
CA LEU A 72 8.47 -5.78 -8.61
C LEU A 72 9.86 -6.03 -7.99
N LEU A 73 10.92 -5.60 -8.68
CA LEU A 73 12.31 -5.71 -8.23
C LEU A 73 12.69 -4.60 -7.26
N ASP A 74 13.32 -5.00 -6.15
CA ASP A 74 13.83 -4.12 -5.10
C ASP A 74 14.99 -3.25 -5.62
N LEU A 75 14.87 -1.94 -5.40
CA LEU A 75 15.87 -0.96 -5.82
C LEU A 75 17.03 -0.84 -4.84
N TYR A 76 16.88 -1.33 -3.61
CA TYR A 76 17.90 -1.27 -2.57
C TYR A 76 18.84 -2.48 -2.58
N SER A 77 18.47 -3.55 -3.30
CA SER A 77 19.35 -4.68 -3.57
C SER A 77 20.14 -4.46 -4.85
N ASP A 78 21.48 -4.46 -4.75
CA ASP A 78 22.38 -4.33 -5.91
C ASP A 78 22.08 -5.36 -7.00
N GLN A 79 21.75 -6.59 -6.58
CA GLN A 79 21.42 -7.69 -7.48
C GLN A 79 20.08 -7.46 -8.18
N GLN A 80 19.02 -7.14 -7.43
CA GLN A 80 17.69 -6.94 -8.02
C GLN A 80 17.65 -5.66 -8.87
N TYR A 81 18.39 -4.61 -8.48
CA TYR A 81 18.60 -3.43 -9.29
C TYR A 81 19.33 -3.76 -10.60
N ALA A 82 20.37 -4.60 -10.56
CA ALA A 82 21.08 -5.03 -11.75
C ALA A 82 20.17 -5.85 -12.69
N LEU A 83 19.40 -6.81 -12.15
CA LEU A 83 18.43 -7.58 -12.91
C LEU A 83 17.37 -6.67 -13.56
N ARG A 84 16.84 -5.70 -12.81
CA ARG A 84 15.87 -4.73 -13.31
C ARG A 84 16.45 -3.95 -14.49
N SER A 85 17.65 -3.43 -14.33
CA SER A 85 18.34 -2.64 -15.35
C SER A 85 18.66 -3.48 -16.58
N LEU A 86 19.01 -4.76 -16.39
CA LEU A 86 19.30 -5.70 -17.47
C LEU A 86 18.04 -6.10 -18.25
N VAL A 87 16.94 -6.33 -17.55
CA VAL A 87 15.64 -6.64 -18.19
C VAL A 87 15.14 -5.44 -19.00
N GLU A 88 15.33 -4.21 -18.53
CA GLU A 88 14.99 -2.99 -19.27
C GLU A 88 16.02 -2.61 -20.35
N LEU A 89 17.24 -3.15 -20.30
CA LEU A 89 18.32 -2.83 -21.25
C LEU A 89 17.88 -3.14 -22.68
N ARG A 90 18.09 -2.17 -23.57
CA ARG A 90 17.87 -2.32 -25.01
C ARG A 90 19.21 -2.51 -25.71
N LEU A 91 19.24 -3.47 -26.63
CA LEU A 91 20.38 -3.70 -27.50
C LEU A 91 20.60 -2.50 -28.42
N SER A 92 21.86 -2.23 -28.76
CA SER A 92 22.26 -1.09 -29.59
C SER A 92 21.49 -1.04 -30.92
N ALA A 93 21.27 0.18 -31.43
CA ALA A 93 20.77 0.36 -32.80
C ALA A 93 21.77 -0.16 -33.86
N GLU A 94 23.05 -0.29 -33.49
CA GLU A 94 24.13 -0.82 -34.32
C GLU A 94 24.38 -2.32 -34.10
N PHE A 95 23.53 -3.00 -33.30
CA PHE A 95 23.71 -4.41 -32.94
C PHE A 95 23.84 -5.30 -34.19
N GLY A 96 24.96 -6.00 -34.28
CA GLY A 96 25.40 -6.75 -35.44
C GLY A 96 25.72 -8.22 -35.17
N LYS A 97 26.36 -8.86 -36.16
CA LYS A 97 26.74 -10.28 -36.08
C LYS A 97 27.78 -10.56 -34.99
N ALA A 98 28.69 -9.62 -34.75
CA ALA A 98 29.73 -9.76 -33.73
C ALA A 98 29.10 -9.77 -32.33
N ASP A 99 28.19 -8.83 -32.05
CA ASP A 99 27.47 -8.76 -30.78
C ASP A 99 26.61 -10.01 -30.53
N GLU A 100 25.93 -10.51 -31.57
CA GLU A 100 25.18 -11.76 -31.50
C GLU A 100 26.10 -12.95 -31.16
N ALA A 101 27.28 -13.03 -31.78
CA ALA A 101 28.25 -14.08 -31.49
C ALA A 101 28.80 -13.96 -30.06
N ALA A 102 29.08 -12.76 -29.59
CA ALA A 102 29.52 -12.49 -28.22
C ALA A 102 28.44 -12.92 -27.20
N LEU A 103 27.17 -12.55 -27.41
CA LEU A 103 26.05 -13.01 -26.58
C LEU A 103 25.91 -14.54 -26.57
N ARG A 104 26.11 -15.21 -27.71
CA ARG A 104 26.09 -16.67 -27.80
C ARG A 104 27.22 -17.33 -27.01
N THR A 105 28.42 -16.76 -27.07
CA THR A 105 29.56 -17.20 -26.28
C THR A 105 29.24 -17.04 -24.79
N PHE A 106 28.74 -15.88 -24.38
CA PHE A 106 28.35 -15.60 -23.01
C PHE A 106 27.32 -16.59 -22.45
N VAL A 107 26.22 -16.85 -23.15
CA VAL A 107 25.20 -17.78 -22.66
C VAL A 107 25.74 -19.21 -22.54
N ARG A 108 26.73 -19.61 -23.36
CA ARG A 108 27.32 -20.96 -23.33
C ARG A 108 28.45 -21.12 -22.31
N THR A 109 29.32 -20.11 -22.16
CA THR A 109 30.59 -20.25 -21.43
C THR A 109 30.76 -19.26 -20.27
N GLU A 110 29.85 -18.30 -20.08
CA GLU A 110 30.00 -17.15 -19.17
C GLU A 110 31.16 -16.21 -19.55
N SER A 111 31.76 -16.35 -20.74
CA SER A 111 32.75 -15.38 -21.20
C SER A 111 32.10 -14.01 -21.40
N HIS A 112 32.79 -12.95 -20.95
CA HIS A 112 32.38 -11.56 -21.11
C HIS A 112 33.12 -10.86 -22.26
N GLU A 113 33.92 -11.59 -23.03
CA GLU A 113 34.67 -11.05 -24.17
C GLU A 113 33.73 -10.47 -25.23
N ASP A 114 34.10 -9.32 -25.79
CA ASP A 114 33.39 -8.59 -26.84
C ASP A 114 31.93 -8.20 -26.53
N LEU A 115 31.48 -8.34 -25.28
CA LEU A 115 30.19 -7.85 -24.82
C LEU A 115 30.25 -6.37 -24.46
N ASP A 116 29.10 -5.70 -24.61
CA ASP A 116 28.89 -4.34 -24.15
C ASP A 116 29.23 -4.17 -22.65
N GLU A 117 29.96 -3.10 -22.31
CA GLU A 117 30.46 -2.87 -20.94
C GLU A 117 29.32 -2.71 -19.93
N GLN A 118 28.21 -2.07 -20.33
CA GLN A 118 27.05 -1.91 -19.45
C GLN A 118 26.39 -3.26 -19.18
N PHE A 119 26.24 -4.11 -20.21
CA PHE A 119 25.73 -5.47 -20.04
C PHE A 119 26.59 -6.28 -19.06
N VAL A 120 27.92 -6.27 -19.23
CA VAL A 120 28.87 -6.99 -18.37
C VAL A 120 28.81 -6.49 -16.93
N ALA A 121 28.74 -5.17 -16.74
CA ALA A 121 28.66 -4.56 -15.41
C ALA A 121 27.40 -4.97 -14.63
N LEU A 122 26.28 -5.16 -15.33
CA LEU A 122 25.02 -5.62 -14.74
C LEU A 122 25.06 -7.12 -14.42
N VAL A 123 25.51 -7.93 -15.37
CA VAL A 123 25.58 -9.40 -15.21
C VAL A 123 26.48 -9.81 -14.05
N LYS A 124 27.62 -9.14 -13.84
CA LYS A 124 28.55 -9.42 -12.73
C LYS A 124 27.95 -9.22 -11.33
N LYS A 125 26.83 -8.50 -11.22
CA LYS A 125 26.13 -8.24 -9.95
C LYS A 125 25.03 -9.26 -9.66
N LEU A 126 24.75 -10.18 -10.60
CA LEU A 126 23.73 -11.20 -10.42
C LEU A 126 24.28 -12.37 -9.60
N ASP A 127 23.43 -12.97 -8.77
CA ASP A 127 23.78 -14.22 -8.11
C ASP A 127 23.80 -15.39 -9.12
N PRO A 128 24.46 -16.51 -8.79
CA PRO A 128 24.56 -17.64 -9.71
C PRO A 128 23.20 -18.21 -10.18
N PRO A 129 22.18 -18.37 -9.32
CA PRO A 129 20.86 -18.83 -9.77
C PRO A 129 20.18 -17.90 -10.79
N THR A 130 20.17 -16.59 -10.54
CA THR A 130 19.56 -15.61 -11.45
C THR A 130 20.33 -15.57 -12.77
N LEU A 131 21.66 -15.57 -12.70
CA LEU A 131 22.52 -15.58 -13.88
C LEU A 131 22.30 -16.85 -14.73
N ALA A 132 22.19 -18.02 -14.08
CA ALA A 132 21.91 -19.27 -14.77
C ALA A 132 20.54 -19.25 -15.46
N GLY A 133 19.50 -18.75 -14.79
CA GLY A 133 18.17 -18.59 -15.38
C GLY A 133 18.17 -17.65 -16.59
N LEU A 134 18.84 -16.50 -16.46
CA LEU A 134 18.97 -15.54 -17.56
C LEU A 134 19.69 -16.14 -18.76
N ARG A 135 20.83 -16.80 -18.54
CA ARG A 135 21.60 -17.44 -19.61
C ARG A 135 20.84 -18.56 -20.29
N ARG A 136 20.10 -19.37 -19.52
CA ARG A 136 19.25 -20.44 -20.03
C ARG A 136 18.20 -19.91 -20.99
N HIS A 137 17.37 -18.97 -20.55
CA HIS A 137 16.29 -18.44 -21.38
C HIS A 137 16.83 -17.66 -22.59
N LEU A 138 17.83 -16.79 -22.39
CA LEU A 138 18.44 -16.06 -23.50
C LEU A 138 19.09 -17.01 -24.52
N GLY A 139 19.76 -18.07 -24.05
CA GLY A 139 20.36 -19.11 -24.88
C GLY A 139 19.33 -19.86 -25.73
N ILE A 140 18.19 -20.25 -25.15
CA ILE A 140 17.09 -20.92 -25.86
C ILE A 140 16.56 -20.04 -27.00
N PHE A 141 16.34 -18.75 -26.74
CA PHE A 141 15.91 -17.83 -27.79
C PHE A 141 16.98 -17.69 -28.89
N LEU A 142 18.25 -17.53 -28.52
CA LEU A 142 19.35 -17.42 -29.48
C LEU A 142 19.46 -18.69 -30.34
N ASP A 143 19.39 -19.88 -29.75
CA ASP A 143 19.44 -21.14 -30.50
C ASP A 143 18.24 -21.28 -31.46
N TYR A 144 17.04 -20.91 -31.02
CA TYR A 144 15.86 -20.82 -31.89
C TYR A 144 16.10 -19.86 -33.07
N ALA A 145 16.61 -18.66 -32.79
CA ALA A 145 16.90 -17.65 -33.80
C ALA A 145 17.96 -18.12 -34.81
N GLN A 146 18.93 -18.93 -34.38
CA GLN A 146 19.96 -19.49 -35.26
C GLN A 146 19.41 -20.58 -36.18
N SER A 147 18.51 -21.41 -35.66
CA SER A 147 17.90 -22.52 -36.41
C SER A 147 16.77 -22.08 -37.34
N SER A 148 16.30 -20.84 -37.21
CA SER A 148 15.19 -20.31 -37.99
C SER A 148 15.63 -19.97 -39.42
N PRO A 149 14.76 -20.20 -40.42
CA PRO A 149 15.06 -19.88 -41.82
C PRO A 149 15.12 -18.36 -42.08
N GLU A 150 14.34 -17.59 -41.32
CA GLU A 150 14.37 -16.13 -41.34
C GLU A 150 15.32 -15.60 -40.27
N ARG A 151 15.98 -14.47 -40.56
CA ARG A 151 16.89 -13.83 -39.60
C ARG A 151 16.11 -12.88 -38.70
N PHE A 152 16.26 -13.04 -37.39
CA PHE A 152 15.73 -12.09 -36.42
C PHE A 152 16.56 -10.79 -36.38
N ASP A 153 15.87 -9.66 -36.23
CA ASP A 153 16.51 -8.35 -36.04
C ASP A 153 16.57 -8.02 -34.54
N PHE A 154 17.78 -8.02 -33.99
CA PHE A 154 18.03 -7.78 -32.56
C PHE A 154 18.13 -6.29 -32.20
N ARG A 155 18.22 -5.39 -33.18
CA ARG A 155 18.43 -3.96 -32.93
C ARG A 155 17.26 -3.39 -32.13
N ASP A 156 17.58 -2.57 -31.11
CA ASP A 156 16.59 -1.91 -30.25
C ASP A 156 15.62 -2.90 -29.53
N CYS A 157 15.97 -4.19 -29.48
CA CYS A 157 15.25 -5.17 -28.69
C CYS A 157 15.63 -5.05 -27.22
N SER A 158 14.62 -5.11 -26.35
CA SER A 158 14.89 -5.26 -24.92
C SER A 158 15.38 -6.66 -24.62
N VAL A 159 16.47 -6.77 -23.85
CA VAL A 159 17.02 -8.05 -23.37
C VAL A 159 15.96 -8.83 -22.60
N GLY A 160 15.16 -8.16 -21.77
CA GLY A 160 14.03 -8.77 -21.08
C GLY A 160 13.01 -9.42 -22.02
N ASN A 161 12.69 -8.78 -23.15
CA ASN A 161 11.77 -9.37 -24.13
C ASN A 161 12.35 -10.65 -24.76
N LEU A 162 13.67 -10.71 -24.99
CA LEU A 162 14.35 -11.90 -25.49
C LEU A 162 14.35 -13.03 -24.46
N ILE A 163 14.52 -12.70 -23.18
CA ILE A 163 14.42 -13.65 -22.06
C ILE A 163 12.98 -14.23 -21.99
N PHE A 164 11.95 -13.39 -22.09
CA PHE A 164 10.56 -13.85 -22.15
C PHE A 164 10.29 -14.76 -23.36
N ALA A 165 10.85 -14.45 -24.54
CA ALA A 165 10.76 -15.31 -25.71
C ALA A 165 11.42 -16.68 -25.48
N GLY A 166 12.58 -16.71 -24.82
CA GLY A 166 13.25 -17.93 -24.41
C GLY A 166 12.41 -18.79 -23.46
N ALA A 167 11.88 -18.18 -22.40
CA ALA A 167 11.01 -18.86 -21.45
C ALA A 167 9.72 -19.37 -22.11
N TYR A 168 9.14 -18.63 -23.05
CA TYR A 168 7.97 -19.07 -23.83
C TYR A 168 8.28 -20.33 -24.65
N LEU A 169 9.42 -20.35 -25.34
CA LEU A 169 9.85 -21.51 -26.13
C LEU A 169 10.11 -22.73 -25.23
N GLU A 170 10.76 -22.51 -24.08
CA GLU A 170 11.06 -23.54 -23.10
C GLU A 170 9.81 -24.18 -22.50
N ASN A 171 8.79 -23.37 -22.19
CA ASN A 171 7.52 -23.85 -21.65
C ASN A 171 6.56 -24.41 -22.72
N GLY A 172 7.10 -24.93 -23.82
CA GLY A 172 6.29 -25.55 -24.88
C GLY A 172 5.30 -24.59 -25.51
N ARG A 173 5.68 -23.31 -25.69
CA ARG A 173 4.84 -22.25 -26.25
C ARG A 173 3.62 -21.91 -25.36
N ASN A 174 3.79 -22.00 -24.04
CA ASN A 174 2.80 -21.55 -23.07
C ASN A 174 3.23 -20.23 -22.42
N PHE A 175 2.56 -19.13 -22.80
CA PHE A 175 2.91 -17.79 -22.30
C PHE A 175 2.67 -17.63 -20.80
N ASN A 176 1.56 -18.17 -20.28
CA ASN A 176 1.23 -18.05 -18.86
C ASN A 176 2.23 -18.84 -17.98
N ALA A 177 2.71 -19.98 -18.47
CA ALA A 177 3.79 -20.72 -17.82
C ALA A 177 5.12 -19.97 -17.84
N ALA A 178 5.47 -19.33 -18.96
CA ALA A 178 6.66 -18.49 -19.06
C ALA A 178 6.61 -17.29 -18.11
N VAL A 179 5.46 -16.60 -17.99
CA VAL A 179 5.26 -15.51 -17.03
C VAL A 179 5.49 -16.00 -15.59
N ARG A 180 4.98 -17.18 -15.23
CA ARG A 180 5.23 -17.77 -13.90
C ARG A 180 6.70 -18.10 -13.67
N GLU A 181 7.38 -18.65 -14.66
CA GLU A 181 8.80 -19.00 -14.53
C GLU A 181 9.65 -17.74 -14.37
N ILE A 182 9.45 -16.72 -15.21
CA ILE A 182 10.14 -15.44 -15.09
C ILE A 182 9.78 -14.73 -13.78
N GLY A 183 8.53 -14.82 -13.34
CA GLY A 183 8.08 -14.29 -12.05
C GLY A 183 8.87 -14.85 -10.87
N ARG A 184 9.32 -16.11 -10.92
CA ARG A 184 10.16 -16.72 -9.87
C ARG A 184 11.58 -16.15 -9.80
N LEU A 185 12.05 -15.47 -10.84
CA LEU A 185 13.32 -14.73 -10.81
C LEU A 185 13.23 -13.47 -9.94
N VAL A 186 12.01 -13.09 -9.54
CA VAL A 186 11.75 -11.92 -8.72
C VAL A 186 11.17 -12.38 -7.39
N ASP A 187 11.90 -12.13 -6.30
CA ASP A 187 11.42 -12.36 -4.94
C ASP A 187 10.54 -11.18 -4.50
N SER A 188 9.30 -11.15 -4.98
CA SER A 188 8.34 -10.08 -4.71
C SER A 188 7.05 -10.62 -4.09
N GLN A 189 6.45 -9.82 -3.21
CA GLN A 189 5.13 -10.07 -2.64
C GLN A 189 3.98 -9.87 -3.64
N ALA A 190 4.27 -9.35 -4.84
CA ALA A 190 3.28 -9.22 -5.90
C ALA A 190 3.44 -10.30 -6.97
N VAL A 191 2.31 -10.77 -7.50
CA VAL A 191 2.26 -11.76 -8.58
C VAL A 191 1.81 -11.09 -9.87
N LEU A 192 2.52 -11.38 -10.96
CA LEU A 192 2.16 -10.92 -12.30
C LEU A 192 1.36 -12.00 -13.03
N VAL A 193 0.16 -11.66 -13.49
CA VAL A 193 -0.79 -12.59 -14.09
C VAL A 193 -1.30 -12.06 -15.43
N ASN A 194 -1.29 -12.94 -16.44
CA ASN A 194 -1.93 -12.64 -17.71
C ASN A 194 -3.45 -12.80 -17.59
N VAL A 195 -4.19 -11.79 -18.03
CA VAL A 195 -5.66 -11.84 -18.05
C VAL A 195 -6.17 -12.91 -19.01
N SER A 196 -5.50 -13.14 -20.14
CA SER A 196 -5.91 -14.16 -21.11
C SER A 196 -5.36 -15.55 -20.80
N ASN A 197 -6.03 -16.59 -21.30
CA ASN A 197 -5.60 -17.98 -21.20
C ASN A 197 -4.51 -18.37 -22.22
N GLY A 198 -3.84 -17.38 -22.82
CA GLY A 198 -2.71 -17.58 -23.72
C GLY A 198 -3.06 -17.50 -25.22
N GLU A 199 -4.30 -17.23 -25.59
CA GLU A 199 -4.72 -17.17 -26.99
C GLU A 199 -4.10 -15.98 -27.72
N ASN A 200 -3.33 -16.25 -28.78
CA ASN A 200 -2.79 -15.21 -29.65
C ASN A 200 -3.88 -14.55 -30.49
N ARG A 201 -3.98 -13.22 -30.40
CA ARG A 201 -4.93 -12.39 -31.14
C ARG A 201 -4.28 -11.07 -31.55
N ILE A 202 -4.80 -10.48 -32.62
CA ILE A 202 -4.49 -9.12 -33.03
C ILE A 202 -5.60 -8.22 -32.50
N LEU A 203 -5.22 -7.20 -31.73
CA LEU A 203 -6.16 -6.21 -31.24
C LEU A 203 -6.31 -5.11 -32.29
N ALA A 204 -7.47 -5.02 -32.92
CA ALA A 204 -7.79 -3.99 -33.90
C ALA A 204 -8.80 -2.99 -33.32
N GLY A 205 -8.75 -1.74 -33.76
CA GLY A 205 -9.71 -0.69 -33.41
C GLY A 205 -10.53 -0.22 -34.61
N LEU A 206 -11.75 0.25 -34.36
CA LEU A 206 -12.58 0.95 -35.35
C LEU A 206 -12.92 2.34 -34.83
N LYS A 207 -12.78 3.36 -35.69
CA LYS A 207 -13.10 4.75 -35.36
C LYS A 207 -14.52 5.13 -35.79
N ALA A 208 -15.05 6.21 -35.24
CA ALA A 208 -16.43 6.67 -35.51
C ALA A 208 -16.67 7.09 -36.96
N ASP A 209 -15.64 7.54 -37.68
CA ASP A 209 -15.67 7.80 -39.12
C ASP A 209 -15.56 6.53 -39.99
N GLY A 210 -15.40 5.37 -39.35
CA GLY A 210 -15.24 4.08 -39.99
C GLY A 210 -13.81 3.79 -40.48
N GLN A 211 -12.79 4.52 -40.00
CA GLN A 211 -11.38 4.17 -40.19
C GLN A 211 -11.01 2.93 -39.35
N LEU A 212 -10.32 1.97 -39.98
CA LEU A 212 -9.75 0.80 -39.30
C LEU A 212 -8.36 1.10 -38.76
N LEU A 213 -8.12 0.70 -37.52
CA LEU A 213 -6.80 0.60 -36.90
C LEU A 213 -6.46 -0.90 -36.80
N PRO A 214 -5.68 -1.47 -37.73
CA PRO A 214 -5.63 -2.92 -37.92
C PRO A 214 -4.86 -3.67 -36.84
N ARG A 215 -4.12 -2.96 -35.97
CA ARG A 215 -3.23 -3.53 -34.94
C ARG A 215 -3.19 -2.66 -33.69
N GLU A 216 -2.65 -3.21 -32.61
CA GLU A 216 -2.55 -2.52 -31.32
C GLU A 216 -1.66 -1.28 -31.41
N ALA A 217 -0.52 -1.39 -32.11
CA ALA A 217 0.36 -0.24 -32.32
C ALA A 217 -0.33 0.91 -33.07
N ASP A 218 -1.31 0.60 -33.93
CA ASP A 218 -2.09 1.59 -34.66
C ASP A 218 -3.21 2.19 -33.79
N VAL A 219 -3.62 1.52 -32.71
CA VAL A 219 -4.57 2.01 -31.68
C VAL A 219 -3.89 3.01 -30.74
N VAL A 220 -2.67 2.73 -30.30
CA VAL A 220 -1.92 3.58 -29.34
C VAL A 220 -1.14 4.71 -30.02
N GLY A 221 -0.88 4.57 -31.32
CA GLY A 221 -0.21 5.59 -32.13
C GLY A 221 -0.93 6.93 -32.13
N VAL A 222 -0.29 7.95 -32.71
CA VAL A 222 -0.88 9.30 -32.82
C VAL A 222 -2.22 9.23 -33.54
N GLN A 223 -3.28 9.70 -32.89
CA GLN A 223 -4.65 9.66 -33.42
C GLN A 223 -5.16 11.04 -33.84
N SER A 224 -6.07 11.05 -34.80
CA SER A 224 -6.99 12.18 -34.99
C SER A 224 -8.01 12.25 -33.85
N GLU A 225 -8.69 13.40 -33.71
CA GLU A 225 -9.72 13.63 -32.69
C GLU A 225 -10.96 12.74 -32.83
N VAL A 226 -11.10 12.01 -33.95
CA VAL A 226 -12.22 11.07 -34.14
C VAL A 226 -12.05 9.89 -33.16
N PRO A 227 -13.05 9.60 -32.31
CA PRO A 227 -12.89 8.60 -31.26
C PRO A 227 -12.92 7.17 -31.80
N ILE A 228 -12.23 6.27 -31.10
CA ILE A 228 -12.35 4.82 -31.28
C ILE A 228 -13.68 4.37 -30.67
N VAL A 229 -14.51 3.69 -31.46
CA VAL A 229 -15.83 3.23 -31.03
C VAL A 229 -15.79 1.83 -30.43
N ASP A 230 -14.93 0.95 -30.95
CA ASP A 230 -14.78 -0.39 -30.42
C ASP A 230 -13.43 -1.01 -30.80
N THR A 231 -13.08 -2.08 -30.08
CA THR A 231 -11.88 -2.88 -30.29
C THR A 231 -12.26 -4.35 -30.46
N PHE A 232 -11.48 -5.05 -31.28
CA PHE A 232 -11.78 -6.41 -31.73
C PHE A 232 -10.56 -7.32 -31.61
N PHE A 233 -10.78 -8.56 -31.16
CA PHE A 233 -9.74 -9.58 -31.09
C PHE A 233 -9.80 -10.51 -32.30
N LEU A 234 -8.84 -10.38 -33.21
CA LEU A 234 -8.83 -11.07 -34.49
C LEU A 234 -7.82 -12.23 -34.48
N GLU A 235 -8.14 -13.35 -35.14
CA GLU A 235 -7.19 -14.47 -35.31
C GLU A 235 -6.12 -14.17 -36.35
N SER A 236 -6.47 -13.40 -37.37
CA SER A 236 -5.60 -13.04 -38.49
C SER A 236 -5.71 -11.56 -38.81
N ALA A 237 -4.63 -11.01 -39.37
CA ALA A 237 -4.62 -9.61 -39.82
C ALA A 237 -5.67 -9.41 -40.92
N ILE A 238 -6.30 -8.23 -40.94
CA ILE A 238 -7.19 -7.83 -42.03
C ILE A 238 -6.31 -7.37 -43.19
N LEU A 239 -6.44 -8.03 -44.34
CA LEU A 239 -5.70 -7.64 -45.54
C LEU A 239 -6.36 -6.40 -46.18
N PRO A 240 -5.60 -5.50 -46.82
CA PRO A 240 -6.15 -4.27 -47.40
C PRO A 240 -7.36 -4.49 -48.31
N HIS A 241 -7.28 -5.48 -49.22
CA HIS A 241 -8.36 -5.81 -50.14
C HIS A 241 -9.64 -6.31 -49.45
N GLU A 242 -9.53 -6.91 -48.26
CA GLU A 242 -10.69 -7.35 -47.48
C GLU A 242 -11.41 -6.16 -46.86
N TRP A 243 -10.65 -5.17 -46.40
CA TRP A 243 -11.21 -3.94 -45.84
C TRP A 243 -11.84 -3.06 -46.93
N ASP A 244 -11.20 -2.97 -48.10
CA ASP A 244 -11.71 -2.22 -49.25
C ASP A 244 -13.12 -2.67 -49.64
N ALA A 245 -13.41 -3.97 -49.55
CA ALA A 245 -14.73 -4.56 -49.83
C ALA A 245 -15.85 -4.11 -48.86
N VAL A 246 -15.51 -3.58 -47.69
CA VAL A 246 -16.46 -3.10 -46.67
C VAL A 246 -16.31 -1.61 -46.35
N SER A 247 -15.37 -0.93 -47.01
CA SER A 247 -15.02 0.48 -46.77
C SER A 247 -16.21 1.45 -46.94
N ASN A 248 -17.08 1.19 -47.92
CA ASN A 248 -18.27 2.01 -48.23
C ASN A 248 -19.51 1.64 -47.41
N ARG A 249 -19.44 0.65 -46.51
CA ARG A 249 -20.57 0.26 -45.67
C ARG A 249 -20.76 1.24 -44.51
N SER A 250 -21.97 1.26 -43.94
CA SER A 250 -22.26 2.02 -42.73
C SER A 250 -21.43 1.54 -41.54
N LEU A 251 -21.29 2.38 -40.51
CA LEU A 251 -20.51 2.03 -39.31
C LEU A 251 -21.02 0.76 -38.62
N SER A 252 -22.34 0.59 -38.52
CA SER A 252 -22.96 -0.60 -37.90
C SER A 252 -22.69 -1.88 -38.69
N GLU A 253 -22.66 -1.80 -40.02
CA GLU A 253 -22.28 -2.91 -40.90
C GLU A 253 -20.79 -3.26 -40.77
N LYS A 254 -19.91 -2.26 -40.65
CA LYS A 254 -18.47 -2.46 -40.39
C LYS A 254 -18.23 -3.14 -39.04
N VAL A 255 -18.92 -2.68 -37.98
CA VAL A 255 -18.88 -3.32 -36.66
C VAL A 255 -19.34 -4.78 -36.75
N SER A 256 -20.46 -5.02 -37.44
CA SER A 256 -21.00 -6.38 -37.60
C SER A 256 -20.03 -7.30 -38.35
N TRP A 257 -19.36 -6.77 -39.38
CA TRP A 257 -18.34 -7.51 -40.13
C TRP A 257 -17.12 -7.85 -39.27
N LEU A 258 -16.63 -6.91 -38.45
CA LEU A 258 -15.52 -7.16 -37.53
C LEU A 258 -15.89 -8.19 -36.44
N LYS A 259 -17.11 -8.10 -35.89
CA LYS A 259 -17.63 -9.09 -34.92
C LYS A 259 -17.72 -10.51 -35.48
N GLN A 260 -17.98 -10.67 -36.77
CA GLN A 260 -18.00 -12.00 -37.41
C GLN A 260 -16.60 -12.62 -37.54
N ARG A 261 -15.54 -11.79 -37.53
CA ARG A 261 -14.14 -12.22 -37.61
C ARG A 261 -13.47 -12.27 -36.23
N GLU A 262 -14.20 -11.87 -35.21
CA GLU A 262 -13.71 -11.83 -33.86
C GLU A 262 -13.66 -13.24 -33.28
N ALA A 263 -12.55 -13.54 -32.60
CA ALA A 263 -12.38 -14.78 -31.88
C ALA A 263 -12.26 -14.52 -30.39
N PRO A 264 -13.16 -15.07 -29.57
CA PRO A 264 -13.17 -14.80 -28.14
C PRO A 264 -11.87 -15.26 -27.48
N ILE A 265 -11.56 -14.61 -26.36
CA ILE A 265 -10.45 -14.93 -25.48
C ILE A 265 -11.03 -15.40 -24.16
N GLN A 266 -10.48 -16.48 -23.62
CA GLN A 266 -10.84 -16.97 -22.30
C GLN A 266 -10.04 -16.25 -21.21
N LEU A 267 -10.71 -15.92 -20.12
CA LEU A 267 -10.05 -15.47 -18.89
C LEU A 267 -9.18 -16.59 -18.32
N SER A 268 -7.94 -16.28 -17.94
CA SER A 268 -7.06 -17.27 -17.31
C SER A 268 -7.59 -17.71 -15.93
N PRO A 269 -7.34 -18.97 -15.52
CA PRO A 269 -7.70 -19.44 -14.18
C PRO A 269 -7.08 -18.59 -13.06
N GLU A 270 -5.85 -18.12 -13.25
CA GLU A 270 -5.13 -17.30 -12.27
C GLU A 270 -5.75 -15.91 -12.13
N ALA A 271 -6.14 -15.27 -13.25
CA ALA A 271 -6.81 -13.98 -13.21
C ALA A 271 -8.21 -14.09 -12.59
N ARG A 272 -8.95 -15.16 -12.93
CA ARG A 272 -10.24 -15.46 -12.30
C ARG A 272 -10.09 -15.58 -10.78
N TYR A 273 -9.13 -16.38 -10.32
CA TYR A 273 -8.87 -16.56 -8.90
C TYR A 273 -8.53 -15.23 -8.22
N ALA A 274 -7.66 -14.42 -8.81
CA ALA A 274 -7.28 -13.11 -8.26
C ALA A 274 -8.50 -12.19 -8.11
N ILE A 275 -9.38 -12.13 -9.11
CA ILE A 275 -10.60 -11.30 -9.08
C ILE A 275 -11.61 -11.83 -8.05
N GLU A 276 -11.82 -13.14 -7.98
CA GLU A 276 -12.79 -13.75 -7.08
C GLU A 276 -12.36 -13.71 -5.61
N GLN A 277 -11.06 -13.66 -5.34
CA GLN A 277 -10.50 -13.60 -3.98
C GLN A 277 -10.12 -12.19 -3.51
N ALA A 278 -10.20 -11.19 -4.39
CA ALA A 278 -9.82 -9.82 -4.05
C ALA A 278 -10.75 -9.22 -2.99
N ASP A 279 -10.15 -8.56 -1.99
CA ASP A 279 -10.87 -7.64 -1.11
C ASP A 279 -11.05 -6.27 -1.81
N ILE A 280 -10.07 -5.87 -2.63
CA ILE A 280 -10.06 -4.63 -3.44
C ILE A 280 -9.71 -4.98 -4.90
N ILE A 281 -10.53 -4.52 -5.85
CA ILE A 281 -10.18 -4.50 -7.28
C ILE A 281 -9.85 -3.06 -7.66
N VAL A 282 -8.70 -2.85 -8.29
CA VAL A 282 -8.29 -1.53 -8.79
C VAL A 282 -8.18 -1.60 -10.31
N TYR A 283 -8.89 -0.71 -10.98
CA TYR A 283 -8.73 -0.44 -12.41
C TYR A 283 -7.72 0.69 -12.53
N GLY A 284 -6.46 0.35 -12.78
CA GLY A 284 -5.37 1.31 -12.80
C GLY A 284 -5.41 2.25 -14.01
N PRO A 285 -4.62 3.33 -13.98
CA PRO A 285 -4.51 4.27 -15.10
C PRO A 285 -3.58 3.73 -16.20
N GLY A 286 -3.79 4.21 -17.44
CA GLY A 286 -3.00 3.83 -18.61
C GLY A 286 -3.80 3.93 -19.92
N THR A 287 -3.23 3.39 -21.01
CA THR A 287 -3.90 3.37 -22.32
C THR A 287 -5.17 2.52 -22.24
N GLN A 288 -6.30 3.12 -22.59
CA GLN A 288 -7.61 2.54 -22.36
C GLN A 288 -7.91 1.47 -23.41
N HIS A 289 -7.75 1.78 -24.70
CA HIS A 289 -8.16 0.88 -25.80
C HIS A 289 -7.18 -0.26 -26.06
N SER A 290 -5.92 -0.18 -25.59
CA SER A 290 -4.96 -1.27 -25.79
C SER A 290 -4.74 -2.15 -24.56
N SER A 291 -4.65 -1.56 -23.37
CA SER A 291 -4.31 -2.28 -22.15
C SER A 291 -5.54 -2.58 -21.30
N LEU A 292 -6.31 -1.55 -20.96
CA LEU A 292 -7.27 -1.62 -19.86
C LEU A 292 -8.64 -2.16 -20.29
N LEU A 293 -9.34 -1.47 -21.19
CA LEU A 293 -10.66 -1.87 -21.68
C LEU A 293 -10.66 -3.31 -22.24
N PRO A 294 -9.67 -3.73 -23.07
CA PRO A 294 -9.62 -5.11 -23.54
C PRO A 294 -9.48 -6.12 -22.39
N SER A 295 -8.73 -5.78 -21.33
CA SER A 295 -8.61 -6.63 -20.13
C SER A 295 -9.92 -6.75 -19.37
N TYR A 296 -10.67 -5.66 -19.23
CA TYR A 296 -11.99 -5.68 -18.55
C TYR A 296 -12.99 -6.53 -19.32
N ARG A 297 -12.92 -6.49 -20.65
CA ARG A 297 -13.76 -7.31 -21.52
C ARG A 297 -13.47 -8.80 -21.39
N ILE A 298 -12.20 -9.19 -21.36
CA ILE A 298 -11.81 -10.60 -21.11
C ILE A 298 -12.31 -11.04 -19.72
N ALA A 299 -12.23 -10.15 -18.73
CA ALA A 299 -12.61 -10.43 -17.35
C ALA A 299 -14.09 -10.15 -17.00
N SER A 300 -14.92 -9.74 -17.97
CA SER A 300 -16.26 -9.17 -17.74
C SER A 300 -17.17 -10.04 -16.88
N ASP A 301 -17.22 -11.35 -17.14
CA ASP A 301 -18.00 -12.29 -16.35
C ASP A 301 -17.52 -12.41 -14.89
N ALA A 302 -16.21 -12.39 -14.67
CA ALA A 302 -15.63 -12.46 -13.33
C ALA A 302 -15.84 -11.15 -12.57
N LEU A 303 -15.67 -9.99 -13.21
CA LEU A 303 -15.86 -8.67 -12.61
C LEU A 303 -17.29 -8.46 -12.08
N ARG A 304 -18.30 -8.89 -12.85
CA ARG A 304 -19.72 -8.83 -12.46
C ARG A 304 -20.08 -9.73 -11.28
N ARG A 305 -19.31 -10.82 -11.07
CA ARG A 305 -19.52 -11.78 -9.98
C ARG A 305 -18.56 -11.57 -8.81
N ALA A 306 -17.55 -10.72 -8.97
CA ALA A 306 -16.51 -10.51 -7.98
C ALA A 306 -17.12 -10.00 -6.65
N PRO A 307 -16.81 -10.66 -5.52
CA PRO A 307 -17.39 -10.32 -4.22
C PRO A 307 -16.71 -9.10 -3.57
N ALA A 308 -15.62 -8.59 -4.16
CA ALA A 308 -14.91 -7.41 -3.68
C ALA A 308 -15.88 -6.25 -3.45
N LYS A 309 -15.93 -5.74 -2.22
CA LYS A 309 -16.76 -4.59 -1.86
C LYS A 309 -16.26 -3.31 -2.49
N MET A 310 -14.94 -3.20 -2.64
CA MET A 310 -14.30 -2.08 -3.29
C MET A 310 -13.78 -2.48 -4.67
N LYS A 311 -14.34 -1.85 -5.70
CA LYS A 311 -13.89 -1.91 -7.10
C LYS A 311 -13.67 -0.49 -7.59
N ALA A 312 -12.42 -0.02 -7.55
CA ALA A 312 -12.05 1.38 -7.69
C ALA A 312 -11.43 1.68 -9.05
N PHE A 313 -12.00 2.62 -9.79
CA PHE A 313 -11.51 3.08 -11.08
C PHE A 313 -10.66 4.33 -10.93
N VAL A 314 -9.38 4.25 -11.27
CA VAL A 314 -8.46 5.38 -11.23
C VAL A 314 -8.38 5.99 -12.63
N THR A 315 -8.84 7.23 -12.80
CA THR A 315 -8.80 7.88 -14.10
C THR A 315 -7.37 8.25 -14.50
N ASN A 316 -7.14 8.40 -15.80
CA ASN A 316 -5.92 9.06 -16.27
C ASN A 316 -5.89 10.52 -15.77
N LEU A 317 -4.70 11.13 -15.76
CA LEU A 317 -4.54 12.54 -15.36
C LEU A 317 -4.84 13.49 -16.52
N GLU A 318 -4.40 13.10 -17.72
CA GLU A 318 -4.57 13.82 -18.98
C GLU A 318 -5.15 12.87 -20.03
N PRO A 319 -5.76 13.39 -21.12
CA PRO A 319 -6.14 12.58 -22.26
C PRO A 319 -4.92 11.92 -22.93
N ASP A 320 -5.00 10.62 -23.20
CA ASP A 320 -4.03 9.89 -24.03
C ASP A 320 -4.46 9.89 -25.51
N ASN A 321 -3.53 9.50 -26.40
CA ASN A 321 -3.77 9.41 -27.84
C ASN A 321 -5.02 8.57 -28.20
N ASP A 322 -5.34 7.54 -27.42
CA ASP A 322 -6.43 6.62 -27.71
C ASP A 322 -7.79 7.09 -27.15
N ILE A 323 -7.82 8.11 -26.29
CA ILE A 323 -9.03 8.63 -25.63
C ILE A 323 -9.26 10.13 -25.90
N GLN A 324 -8.84 10.61 -27.07
CA GLN A 324 -9.03 12.01 -27.46
C GLN A 324 -10.50 12.41 -27.28
N GLN A 325 -10.72 13.59 -26.66
CA GLN A 325 -12.04 14.16 -26.36
C GLN A 325 -12.91 13.39 -25.35
N TRP A 326 -12.40 12.34 -24.69
CA TRP A 326 -13.17 11.67 -23.65
C TRP A 326 -13.22 12.50 -22.37
N THR A 327 -14.41 12.56 -21.79
CA THR A 327 -14.62 13.11 -20.44
C THR A 327 -14.45 12.01 -19.39
N VAL A 328 -14.42 12.40 -18.11
CA VAL A 328 -14.42 11.45 -16.99
C VAL A 328 -15.61 10.49 -17.07
N GLU A 329 -16.80 11.00 -17.39
CA GLU A 329 -18.02 10.20 -17.53
C GLU A 329 -17.91 9.22 -18.70
N SER A 330 -17.34 9.68 -19.82
CA SER A 330 -17.13 8.85 -20.99
C SER A 330 -16.18 7.69 -20.68
N LEU A 331 -15.10 7.94 -19.92
CA LEU A 331 -14.18 6.90 -19.45
C LEU A 331 -14.90 5.86 -18.59
N VAL A 332 -15.69 6.30 -17.61
CA VAL A 332 -16.41 5.40 -16.70
C VAL A 332 -17.46 4.59 -17.47
N ASP A 333 -18.23 5.22 -18.34
CA ASP A 333 -19.26 4.54 -19.15
C ASP A 333 -18.64 3.49 -20.08
N GLN A 334 -17.48 3.77 -20.67
CA GLN A 334 -16.75 2.81 -21.49
C GLN A 334 -16.17 1.67 -20.65
N ALA A 335 -15.57 1.97 -19.49
CA ALA A 335 -15.07 0.95 -18.59
C ALA A 335 -16.19 -0.01 -18.13
N LEU A 336 -17.36 0.52 -17.76
CA LEU A 336 -18.56 -0.26 -17.43
C LEU A 336 -19.06 -1.10 -18.61
N ARG A 337 -19.09 -0.52 -19.81
CA ARG A 337 -19.47 -1.25 -21.04
C ARG A 337 -18.54 -2.44 -21.30
N TYR A 338 -17.23 -2.23 -21.23
CA TYR A 338 -16.25 -3.31 -21.44
C TYR A 338 -16.28 -4.33 -20.30
N ALA A 339 -16.57 -3.93 -19.06
CA ALA A 339 -16.82 -4.86 -17.95
C ALA A 339 -18.14 -5.64 -18.08
N GLY A 340 -18.97 -5.36 -19.09
CA GLY A 340 -20.25 -6.02 -19.34
C GLY A 340 -21.39 -5.54 -18.42
N ASP A 341 -21.22 -4.38 -17.78
CA ASP A 341 -22.15 -3.84 -16.78
C ASP A 341 -22.43 -2.35 -17.03
N SER A 342 -22.90 -2.00 -18.24
CA SER A 342 -23.08 -0.60 -18.68
C SER A 342 -23.96 0.26 -17.74
N GLU A 343 -24.93 -0.35 -17.06
CA GLU A 343 -25.81 0.32 -16.09
C GLU A 343 -25.32 0.16 -14.64
N ASN A 344 -24.12 -0.41 -14.45
CA ASN A 344 -23.45 -0.68 -13.18
C ASN A 344 -24.32 -1.43 -12.15
N ARG A 345 -25.20 -2.33 -12.61
CA ARG A 345 -26.17 -3.04 -11.74
C ARG A 345 -25.49 -4.09 -10.88
N HIS A 346 -24.34 -4.60 -11.32
CA HIS A 346 -23.51 -5.57 -10.60
C HIS A 346 -22.40 -4.87 -9.81
N GLN A 347 -22.43 -3.53 -9.76
CA GLN A 347 -21.40 -2.71 -9.14
C GLN A 347 -20.01 -3.13 -9.62
N ALA A 348 -19.84 -3.28 -10.93
CA ALA A 348 -18.52 -3.55 -11.51
C ALA A 348 -17.54 -2.41 -11.17
N ILE A 349 -18.02 -1.18 -11.03
CA ILE A 349 -17.26 -0.05 -10.48
C ILE A 349 -18.05 0.54 -9.31
N THR A 350 -17.39 0.69 -8.16
CA THR A 350 -18.00 1.23 -6.93
C THR A 350 -17.51 2.63 -6.61
N HIS A 351 -16.26 2.91 -6.97
CA HIS A 351 -15.56 4.16 -6.65
C HIS A 351 -14.79 4.61 -7.89
N VAL A 352 -14.72 5.91 -8.13
CA VAL A 352 -13.97 6.53 -9.22
C VAL A 352 -13.06 7.58 -8.60
N LEU A 353 -11.74 7.41 -8.72
CA LEU A 353 -10.75 8.35 -8.21
C LEU A 353 -10.31 9.26 -9.35
N ILE A 354 -10.56 10.56 -9.17
CA ILE A 354 -10.34 11.60 -10.16
C ILE A 354 -9.36 12.62 -9.59
N ASN A 355 -8.31 12.92 -10.34
CA ASN A 355 -7.37 13.96 -9.95
C ASN A 355 -8.02 15.34 -10.06
N ASN A 356 -7.93 16.12 -8.99
CA ASN A 356 -8.19 17.55 -9.00
C ASN A 356 -6.90 18.31 -9.28
N PRO A 357 -6.72 18.87 -10.48
CA PRO A 357 -5.48 19.53 -10.86
C PRO A 357 -5.45 21.02 -10.48
N GLY A 358 -6.50 21.54 -9.82
CA GLY A 358 -6.66 22.99 -9.63
C GLY A 358 -6.80 23.72 -10.96
N THR A 359 -5.83 24.56 -11.33
CA THR A 359 -5.89 25.47 -12.49
C THR A 359 -5.18 24.96 -13.76
N LEU A 360 -4.81 23.69 -13.86
CA LEU A 360 -4.06 23.18 -15.02
C LEU A 360 -4.90 23.05 -16.28
N VAL A 361 -4.24 23.24 -17.43
CA VAL A 361 -4.90 23.44 -18.73
C VAL A 361 -5.30 22.11 -19.41
N ASN A 362 -4.59 21.00 -19.15
CA ASN A 362 -4.74 19.73 -19.90
C ASN A 362 -5.29 18.53 -19.12
N ALA A 363 -5.92 18.77 -17.97
CA ALA A 363 -6.52 17.69 -17.21
C ALA A 363 -7.78 17.11 -17.87
N LEU A 364 -8.05 15.84 -17.60
CA LEU A 364 -9.34 15.21 -17.86
C LEU A 364 -10.46 15.97 -17.15
N ARG A 365 -11.52 16.30 -17.89
CA ARG A 365 -12.62 17.14 -17.40
C ARG A 365 -13.92 16.36 -17.37
N PHE A 366 -14.83 16.84 -16.54
CA PHE A 366 -16.24 16.49 -16.61
C PHE A 366 -16.90 17.20 -17.79
N SER A 367 -17.94 16.58 -18.33
CA SER A 367 -18.84 17.20 -19.32
C SER A 367 -19.63 18.36 -18.71
N ASP A 368 -19.94 18.27 -17.42
CA ASP A 368 -20.68 19.26 -16.64
C ASP A 368 -20.16 19.29 -15.19
N ASP A 369 -19.84 20.49 -14.69
CA ASP A 369 -19.43 20.73 -13.30
C ASP A 369 -20.49 20.28 -12.28
N SER A 370 -21.76 20.13 -12.70
CA SER A 370 -22.84 19.62 -11.86
C SER A 370 -22.63 18.14 -11.47
N LEU A 371 -21.97 17.34 -12.31
CA LEU A 371 -21.68 15.92 -12.03
C LEU A 371 -20.58 15.76 -11.00
N ALA A 372 -19.55 16.61 -11.05
CA ALA A 372 -18.54 16.69 -10.00
C ALA A 372 -19.17 17.03 -8.63
N LYS A 373 -20.21 17.88 -8.61
CA LYS A 373 -20.95 18.23 -7.38
C LYS A 373 -21.90 17.14 -6.91
N ALA A 374 -22.46 16.35 -7.84
CA ALA A 374 -23.33 15.23 -7.50
C ALA A 374 -22.58 14.13 -6.73
N GLY A 375 -21.27 13.99 -6.96
CA GLY A 375 -20.41 13.04 -6.24
C GLY A 375 -20.68 11.57 -6.56
N VAL A 376 -21.54 11.29 -7.55
CA VAL A 376 -21.92 9.94 -7.98
C VAL A 376 -22.18 9.93 -9.49
N HIS A 377 -21.70 8.90 -10.19
CA HIS A 377 -22.03 8.62 -11.60
C HIS A 377 -22.30 7.12 -11.78
N ARG A 378 -23.42 6.75 -12.42
CA ARG A 378 -23.87 5.35 -12.56
C ARG A 378 -23.83 4.55 -11.25
N GLY A 379 -24.14 5.19 -10.12
CA GLY A 379 -24.10 4.57 -8.79
C GLY A 379 -22.69 4.35 -8.20
N ALA A 380 -21.62 4.70 -8.92
CA ALA A 380 -20.27 4.73 -8.38
C ALA A 380 -19.98 6.09 -7.71
N SER A 381 -19.33 6.07 -6.54
CA SER A 381 -18.93 7.28 -5.83
C SER A 381 -17.74 7.95 -6.53
N LEU A 382 -17.86 9.25 -6.78
CA LEU A 382 -16.80 10.06 -7.37
C LEU A 382 -15.96 10.70 -6.26
N ILE A 383 -14.67 10.40 -6.24
CA ILE A 383 -13.70 10.89 -5.27
C ILE A 383 -12.73 11.79 -6.01
N VAL A 384 -12.85 13.09 -5.75
CA VAL A 384 -12.03 14.12 -6.38
C VAL A 384 -11.02 14.63 -5.35
N ASP A 385 -9.73 14.41 -5.61
CA ASP A 385 -8.63 14.81 -4.71
C ASP A 385 -7.31 15.01 -5.48
N GLU A 386 -6.25 15.47 -4.82
CA GLU A 386 -4.92 15.66 -5.44
C GLU A 386 -4.18 14.31 -5.59
N PHE A 387 -4.33 13.71 -6.77
CA PHE A 387 -3.76 12.39 -7.10
C PHE A 387 -2.63 12.42 -8.13
N GLY A 388 -2.18 13.60 -8.57
CA GLY A 388 -0.98 13.76 -9.41
C GLY A 388 0.24 14.22 -8.62
N LEU A 389 1.44 14.01 -9.20
CA LEU A 389 2.70 14.32 -8.55
C LEU A 389 3.37 15.58 -9.12
N GLY A 390 3.51 16.61 -8.28
CA GLY A 390 4.28 17.84 -8.55
C GLY A 390 3.77 18.67 -9.74
N ASP A 391 4.49 19.74 -10.10
CA ASP A 391 4.03 20.76 -11.07
C ASP A 391 3.75 20.23 -12.49
N THR A 392 4.26 19.05 -12.84
CA THR A 392 4.06 18.45 -14.17
C THR A 392 2.82 17.57 -14.26
N TYR A 393 2.27 17.06 -13.14
CA TYR A 393 1.06 16.22 -13.06
C TYR A 393 0.93 15.11 -14.14
N LYS A 394 2.04 14.60 -14.70
CA LYS A 394 2.01 13.51 -15.70
C LYS A 394 2.05 12.11 -15.09
N VAL A 395 2.27 12.03 -13.79
CA VAL A 395 2.44 10.78 -13.05
C VAL A 395 1.56 10.84 -11.81
N HIS A 396 0.83 9.78 -11.54
CA HIS A 396 0.01 9.70 -10.33
C HIS A 396 0.85 9.67 -9.07
N ASN A 397 0.38 10.33 -8.03
CA ASN A 397 0.86 10.21 -6.67
C ASN A 397 0.37 8.88 -6.07
N GLY A 398 1.19 7.84 -6.19
CA GLY A 398 0.87 6.49 -5.69
C GLY A 398 0.56 6.46 -4.19
N TYR A 399 1.26 7.27 -3.39
CA TYR A 399 1.02 7.40 -1.95
C TYR A 399 -0.41 7.90 -1.68
N ALA A 400 -0.78 9.05 -2.25
CA ALA A 400 -2.11 9.62 -2.05
C ALA A 400 -3.23 8.68 -2.50
N LEU A 401 -3.07 8.02 -3.65
CA LEU A 401 -4.05 7.05 -4.16
C LEU A 401 -4.18 5.83 -3.27
N VAL A 402 -3.08 5.15 -2.94
CA VAL A 402 -3.14 3.89 -2.16
C VAL A 402 -3.64 4.15 -0.74
N GLN A 403 -3.20 5.24 -0.10
CA GLN A 403 -3.74 5.61 1.22
C GLN A 403 -5.24 5.85 1.13
N LYS A 404 -5.71 6.63 0.15
CA LYS A 404 -7.14 6.87 -0.03
C LYS A 404 -7.92 5.58 -0.28
N LEU A 405 -7.38 4.66 -1.08
CA LEU A 405 -8.00 3.37 -1.37
C LEU A 405 -8.13 2.52 -0.10
N LEU A 406 -7.06 2.42 0.70
CA LEU A 406 -7.06 1.67 1.94
C LEU A 406 -7.97 2.29 3.00
N ASP A 407 -7.96 3.63 3.15
CA ASP A 407 -8.86 4.37 4.03
C ASP A 407 -10.33 4.06 3.71
N ILE A 408 -10.70 4.11 2.42
CA ILE A 408 -12.07 3.81 1.98
C ILE A 408 -12.41 2.34 2.23
N TRP A 409 -11.49 1.42 1.92
CA TRP A 409 -11.74 0.00 2.11
C TRP A 409 -11.91 -0.35 3.60
N GLU A 410 -11.10 0.25 4.48
CA GLU A 410 -11.25 0.12 5.92
C GLU A 410 -12.58 0.72 6.40
N ASP A 411 -12.99 1.88 5.87
CA ASP A 411 -14.25 2.56 6.20
C ASP A 411 -15.52 1.84 5.67
N ASP A 412 -15.44 1.14 4.52
CA ASP A 412 -16.55 0.40 3.88
C ASP A 412 -16.63 -1.07 4.36
N GLY A 413 -15.54 -1.56 4.97
CA GLY A 413 -15.44 -2.87 5.61
C GLY A 413 -15.76 -2.86 7.12
N ALA A 414 -15.49 -1.75 7.80
CA ALA A 414 -15.79 -1.55 9.20
C ALA A 414 -16.80 -0.40 9.33
N VAL A 415 -17.97 -0.67 9.94
CA VAL A 415 -18.76 0.37 10.62
C VAL A 415 -17.77 1.31 11.28
N LYS A 416 -17.61 2.56 10.81
CA LYS A 416 -16.71 3.61 11.38
C LYS A 416 -16.34 3.25 12.81
N HIS A 417 -15.29 2.45 13.02
CA HIS A 417 -14.94 2.09 14.38
C HIS A 417 -14.01 3.19 14.82
N LYS A 418 -14.62 4.37 15.03
CA LYS A 418 -13.99 5.41 15.80
C LYS A 418 -13.52 4.71 17.07
N PRO A 419 -12.21 4.71 17.35
CA PRO A 419 -11.72 3.97 18.49
C PRO A 419 -12.39 4.47 19.76
N SER A 420 -12.51 3.60 20.73
CA SER A 420 -12.98 3.93 22.06
C SER A 420 -11.79 4.13 22.99
N LEU A 421 -11.86 5.15 23.86
CA LEU A 421 -10.75 5.59 24.70
C LEU A 421 -11.18 5.70 26.15
N ARG A 422 -10.39 5.10 27.05
CA ARG A 422 -10.48 5.32 28.49
C ARG A 422 -9.24 6.08 28.94
N ILE A 423 -9.41 7.19 29.66
CA ILE A 423 -8.34 7.97 30.28
C ILE A 423 -8.49 7.89 31.79
N PHE A 424 -7.50 7.33 32.46
CA PHE A 424 -7.47 7.20 33.90
C PHE A 424 -6.53 8.22 34.53
N VAL A 425 -7.01 8.94 35.54
CA VAL A 425 -6.28 10.02 36.20
C VAL A 425 -6.25 9.82 37.72
N ASP A 426 -5.05 9.87 38.30
CA ASP A 426 -4.87 9.94 39.76
C ASP A 426 -3.98 11.13 40.15
N LEU A 427 -4.57 12.08 40.87
CA LEU A 427 -3.95 13.34 41.33
C LEU A 427 -3.71 13.39 42.84
N PHE A 428 -3.69 12.26 43.55
CA PHE A 428 -3.42 12.20 45.00
C PHE A 428 -4.32 13.11 45.86
N ASN A 429 -5.63 13.08 45.62
CA ASN A 429 -6.66 13.85 46.33
C ASN A 429 -6.55 15.38 46.14
N ARG A 430 -5.99 15.85 45.03
CA ARG A 430 -5.99 17.28 44.67
C ARG A 430 -7.23 17.65 43.87
N THR A 431 -8.33 17.88 44.58
CA THR A 431 -9.62 18.24 43.99
C THR A 431 -9.55 19.50 43.12
N SER A 432 -8.77 20.51 43.51
CA SER A 432 -8.60 21.74 42.72
C SER A 432 -7.88 21.54 41.39
N ALA A 433 -6.98 20.56 41.28
CA ALA A 433 -6.30 20.24 40.02
C ALA A 433 -7.18 19.41 39.07
N ALA A 434 -8.11 18.61 39.62
CA ALA A 434 -9.06 17.85 38.82
C ALA A 434 -9.99 18.76 38.02
N GLN A 435 -10.39 19.90 38.59
CA GLN A 435 -11.27 20.85 37.90
C GLN A 435 -10.63 21.42 36.64
N GLY A 436 -9.38 21.88 36.71
CA GLY A 436 -8.67 22.41 35.53
C GLY A 436 -8.47 21.36 34.43
N LEU A 437 -8.22 20.11 34.82
CA LEU A 437 -8.13 18.99 33.88
C LEU A 437 -9.48 18.67 33.22
N ILE A 438 -10.58 18.74 33.95
CA ILE A 438 -11.92 18.58 33.37
C ILE A 438 -12.22 19.69 32.38
N GLU A 439 -11.85 20.94 32.70
CA GLU A 439 -12.02 22.08 31.78
C GLU A 439 -11.23 21.87 30.48
N GLU A 440 -9.94 21.53 30.55
CA GLU A 440 -9.13 21.22 29.36
C GLU A 440 -9.69 20.01 28.57
N PHE A 441 -10.14 18.96 29.26
CA PHE A 441 -10.75 17.80 28.63
C PHE A 441 -12.01 18.15 27.82
N LEU A 442 -12.81 19.10 28.32
CA LEU A 442 -14.04 19.56 27.65
C LEU A 442 -13.77 20.56 26.52
N GLU A 443 -12.64 21.27 26.55
CA GLU A 443 -12.19 22.14 25.44
C GLU A 443 -11.75 21.35 24.20
N ILE A 444 -11.38 20.07 24.37
CA ILE A 444 -10.93 19.20 23.28
C ILE A 444 -12.13 18.56 22.56
N SER A 445 -12.15 18.68 21.23
CA SER A 445 -13.11 17.91 20.42
C SER A 445 -12.76 16.43 20.43
N TRP A 446 -13.64 15.57 20.96
CA TRP A 446 -13.48 14.11 20.94
C TRP A 446 -14.24 13.43 19.79
N SER A 447 -14.51 14.16 18.70
CA SER A 447 -15.27 13.68 17.54
C SER A 447 -14.68 12.44 16.86
N ASP A 448 -13.37 12.22 17.02
CA ASP A 448 -12.63 11.14 16.35
C ASP A 448 -12.77 9.79 17.07
N PHE A 449 -13.44 9.78 18.23
CA PHE A 449 -13.64 8.60 19.08
C PHE A 449 -15.13 8.25 19.20
N SER A 450 -15.45 6.95 19.24
CA SER A 450 -16.83 6.46 19.41
C SER A 450 -17.32 6.70 20.84
N LYS A 451 -16.40 6.56 21.79
CA LYS A 451 -16.61 6.75 23.22
C LYS A 451 -15.32 7.23 23.86
N VAL A 452 -15.39 8.25 24.70
CA VAL A 452 -14.29 8.69 25.57
C VAL A 452 -14.77 8.71 27.02
N CYS A 453 -14.07 7.96 27.88
CA CYS A 453 -14.34 7.90 29.31
C CYS A 453 -13.15 8.49 30.08
N LEU A 454 -13.37 9.61 30.76
CA LEU A 454 -12.40 10.18 31.69
C LEU A 454 -12.72 9.70 33.11
N ARG A 455 -11.83 8.93 33.72
CA ARG A 455 -12.04 8.30 35.02
C ARG A 455 -11.04 8.81 36.05
N PHE A 456 -11.53 9.44 37.11
CA PHE A 456 -10.71 9.93 38.22
C PHE A 456 -10.66 8.93 39.38
N ASN A 457 -9.48 8.77 39.98
CA ASN A 457 -9.33 8.00 41.21
C ASN A 457 -9.69 8.86 42.44
N VAL A 458 -10.60 8.39 43.29
CA VAL A 458 -10.99 8.95 44.61
C VAL A 458 -11.65 10.33 44.59
N ILE A 459 -11.55 11.09 43.50
CA ILE A 459 -12.12 12.43 43.36
C ILE A 459 -13.55 12.34 42.80
N SER A 460 -14.53 12.82 43.59
CA SER A 460 -15.91 12.98 43.13
C SER A 460 -16.01 14.18 42.18
N VAL A 461 -16.68 13.99 41.05
CA VAL A 461 -16.90 15.04 40.05
C VAL A 461 -18.38 15.40 40.02
N ASP A 462 -18.69 16.71 39.96
CA ASP A 462 -20.06 17.19 39.84
C ASP A 462 -20.71 16.75 38.53
N LYS A 463 -22.01 16.48 38.55
CA LYS A 463 -22.78 16.15 37.34
C LYS A 463 -22.81 17.35 36.39
N ARG A 464 -22.37 17.16 35.16
CA ARG A 464 -22.37 18.17 34.08
C ARG A 464 -23.05 17.61 32.83
N ASN A 465 -23.56 18.50 31.98
CA ASN A 465 -24.01 18.11 30.64
C ASN A 465 -22.78 17.85 29.76
N LEU A 466 -22.65 16.62 29.27
CA LEU A 466 -21.52 16.16 28.46
C LEU A 466 -22.01 15.83 27.04
N PRO A 467 -21.14 15.93 26.02
CA PRO A 467 -21.41 15.37 24.70
C PRO A 467 -21.78 13.88 24.77
N PRO A 468 -22.61 13.36 23.85
CA PRO A 468 -23.15 11.99 23.94
C PRO A 468 -22.08 10.88 23.90
N ASN A 469 -20.90 11.16 23.31
CA ASN A 469 -19.77 10.23 23.24
C ASN A 469 -18.75 10.41 24.38
N VAL A 470 -19.03 11.27 25.37
CA VAL A 470 -18.09 11.62 26.45
C VAL A 470 -18.71 11.31 27.81
N SER A 471 -17.94 10.67 28.68
CA SER A 471 -18.33 10.35 30.05
C SER A 471 -17.22 10.71 31.03
N ILE A 472 -17.59 11.16 32.23
CA ILE A 472 -16.67 11.39 33.35
C ILE A 472 -17.14 10.53 34.52
N GLU A 473 -16.24 9.71 35.04
CA GLU A 473 -16.52 8.71 36.07
C GLU A 473 -15.52 8.83 37.24
N THR A 474 -15.91 8.29 38.39
CA THR A 474 -15.04 8.15 39.57
C THR A 474 -14.83 6.67 39.88
N THR A 475 -13.60 6.30 40.21
CA THR A 475 -13.23 4.96 40.70
C THR A 475 -12.46 5.05 42.03
N HIS A 476 -12.31 3.92 42.71
CA HIS A 476 -11.67 3.83 44.02
C HIS A 476 -10.60 2.74 44.07
N HIS A 477 -9.54 2.90 43.28
CA HIS A 477 -8.37 2.03 43.34
C HIS A 477 -7.49 2.41 44.53
N ARG A 478 -7.24 1.45 45.43
CA ARG A 478 -6.37 1.61 46.60
C ARG A 478 -4.98 1.04 46.31
N GLY A 479 -3.99 1.48 47.08
CA GLY A 479 -2.62 0.93 47.04
C GLY A 479 -1.60 1.91 46.48
N SER A 480 -0.40 1.40 46.18
CA SER A 480 0.71 2.24 45.71
C SER A 480 0.73 2.44 44.19
N PHE A 481 0.03 1.59 43.42
CA PHE A 481 -0.04 1.63 41.95
C PHE A 481 -1.49 1.47 41.46
N PRO A 482 -2.36 2.46 41.68
CA PRO A 482 -3.76 2.40 41.22
C PRO A 482 -3.88 2.24 39.70
N GLU A 483 -2.92 2.75 38.92
CA GLU A 483 -2.89 2.54 37.47
C GLU A 483 -2.75 1.08 37.04
N VAL A 484 -2.08 0.25 37.84
CA VAL A 484 -1.96 -1.19 37.55
C VAL A 484 -3.31 -1.87 37.76
N SER A 485 -4.06 -1.43 38.77
CA SER A 485 -5.40 -1.93 39.05
C SER A 485 -6.37 -1.52 37.94
N GLU A 486 -6.23 -0.30 37.42
CA GLU A 486 -7.01 0.16 36.27
C GLU A 486 -6.67 -0.61 34.99
N VAL A 487 -5.38 -0.85 34.68
CA VAL A 487 -4.99 -1.66 33.53
C VAL A 487 -5.61 -3.07 33.61
N LYS A 488 -5.58 -3.68 34.79
CA LYS A 488 -6.21 -4.99 35.01
C LYS A 488 -7.72 -4.94 34.80
N SER A 489 -8.40 -3.97 35.44
CA SER A 489 -9.85 -3.76 35.26
C SER A 489 -10.19 -3.55 33.80
N TRP A 490 -9.44 -2.72 33.08
CA TRP A 490 -9.67 -2.44 31.67
C TRP A 490 -9.49 -3.68 30.80
N ILE A 491 -8.47 -4.50 31.05
CA ILE A 491 -8.29 -5.79 30.37
C ILE A 491 -9.49 -6.69 30.62
N ASP A 492 -9.95 -6.82 31.87
CA ASP A 492 -11.07 -7.67 32.26
C ASP A 492 -12.43 -7.16 31.73
N ASP A 493 -12.66 -5.84 31.71
CA ASP A 493 -13.94 -5.20 31.34
C ASP A 493 -14.21 -5.25 29.82
N GLY A 494 -13.16 -5.22 28.98
CA GLY A 494 -13.32 -5.27 27.52
C GLY A 494 -13.94 -4.03 26.88
N ASP A 495 -14.04 -2.90 27.58
CA ASP A 495 -14.97 -1.82 27.22
C ASP A 495 -14.45 -0.73 26.27
N THR A 496 -13.13 -0.56 26.16
CA THR A 496 -12.52 0.37 25.20
C THR A 496 -11.26 -0.18 24.51
N ASP A 497 -10.94 0.35 23.32
CA ASP A 497 -9.79 -0.05 22.48
C ASP A 497 -8.45 0.47 23.02
N PHE A 498 -8.47 1.67 23.59
CA PHE A 498 -7.30 2.34 24.17
C PHE A 498 -7.50 2.65 25.64
N LEU A 499 -6.41 2.55 26.40
CA LEU A 499 -6.30 3.04 27.78
C LEU A 499 -5.10 3.98 27.89
N VAL A 500 -5.33 5.15 28.47
CA VAL A 500 -4.30 6.11 28.82
C VAL A 500 -4.28 6.26 30.33
N THR A 501 -3.14 6.05 30.98
CA THR A 501 -2.99 6.28 32.42
C THR A 501 -2.19 7.56 32.65
N LEU A 502 -2.67 8.44 33.52
CA LEU A 502 -2.07 9.72 33.90
C LEU A 502 -1.90 9.76 35.43
N ILE A 503 -0.69 9.47 35.92
CA ILE A 503 -0.40 9.34 37.36
C ILE A 503 0.67 10.32 37.81
N GLY A 504 0.40 11.06 38.87
CA GLY A 504 1.45 11.87 39.46
C GLY A 504 0.97 13.11 40.16
N ASP A 505 1.93 13.99 40.39
CA ASP A 505 1.76 15.26 41.05
C ASP A 505 1.89 16.45 40.11
N GLY A 506 1.66 16.21 38.84
CA GLY A 506 1.78 17.23 37.83
C GLY A 506 0.62 17.24 36.86
N GLU A 507 0.52 18.39 36.22
CA GLU A 507 -0.42 18.74 35.19
C GLU A 507 0.09 18.17 33.86
N TYR A 508 -0.66 17.21 33.33
CA TYR A 508 -0.51 16.67 31.98
C TYR A 508 -1.48 17.38 31.05
N ARG A 509 -1.07 17.63 29.80
CA ARG A 509 -1.98 18.19 28.80
C ARG A 509 -2.75 17.09 28.09
N PHE A 510 -4.07 17.23 28.00
CA PHE A 510 -4.89 16.26 27.27
C PHE A 510 -4.65 16.31 25.76
N GLY A 511 -4.14 17.42 25.21
CA GLY A 511 -3.69 17.47 23.81
C GLY A 511 -2.65 16.39 23.49
N ASP A 512 -1.74 16.10 24.43
CA ASP A 512 -0.71 15.07 24.24
C ASP A 512 -1.29 13.65 24.26
N VAL A 513 -2.47 13.45 24.85
CA VAL A 513 -3.21 12.18 24.84
C VAL A 513 -3.63 11.84 23.41
N LYS A 514 -4.23 12.79 22.69
CA LYS A 514 -4.61 12.58 21.29
C LYS A 514 -3.40 12.23 20.42
N THR A 515 -2.31 12.99 20.53
CA THR A 515 -1.08 12.74 19.78
C THR A 515 -0.49 11.36 20.08
N SER A 516 -0.47 10.96 21.36
CA SER A 516 0.09 9.66 21.77
C SER A 516 -0.79 8.48 21.33
N VAL A 517 -2.12 8.65 21.36
CA VAL A 517 -3.06 7.64 20.84
C VAL A 517 -2.95 7.53 19.32
N ALA A 518 -2.86 8.65 18.60
CA ALA A 518 -2.63 8.66 17.16
C ALA A 518 -1.31 7.97 16.80
N ALA A 519 -0.23 8.23 17.54
CA ALA A 519 1.05 7.54 17.34
C ALA A 519 0.96 6.02 17.57
N LEU A 520 0.11 5.54 18.48
CA LEU A 520 -0.11 4.10 18.71
C LEU A 520 -1.12 3.48 17.71
N ARG A 521 -1.92 4.31 17.05
CA ARG A 521 -2.87 3.91 16.00
C ARG A 521 -2.19 3.81 14.64
N ASP A 522 -1.41 4.84 14.28
CA ASP A 522 -0.84 5.09 12.96
C ASP A 522 0.59 4.55 12.83
N SER A 523 1.11 3.85 13.84
CA SER A 523 2.44 3.23 13.84
C SER A 523 2.41 1.84 14.44
N ILE A 524 3.48 1.06 14.22
CA ILE A 524 3.58 -0.38 14.57
C ILE A 524 3.77 -0.61 16.09
N PHE A 525 3.88 0.46 16.89
CA PHE A 525 4.20 0.32 18.31
C PHE A 525 3.15 -0.50 19.08
N GLY A 526 3.66 -1.39 19.91
CA GLY A 526 2.87 -2.18 20.85
C GLY A 526 2.35 -1.37 22.06
N ALA A 527 3.20 -0.49 22.61
CA ALA A 527 2.87 0.42 23.72
C ALA A 527 3.65 1.75 23.61
N VAL A 528 3.08 2.82 24.16
CA VAL A 528 3.69 4.18 24.16
C VAL A 528 3.79 4.73 25.59
N TYR A 529 4.94 5.31 25.94
CA TYR A 529 5.24 5.94 27.24
C TYR A 529 5.48 7.43 27.05
N GLY A 530 4.99 8.26 27.96
CA GLY A 530 5.18 9.71 27.91
C GLY A 530 6.34 10.17 28.79
N SER A 531 7.45 10.67 28.24
CA SER A 531 8.54 11.22 29.06
C SER A 531 8.09 12.46 29.82
N ARG A 532 8.38 12.52 31.14
CA ARG A 532 8.17 13.71 31.98
C ARG A 532 9.07 14.90 31.60
N THR A 533 10.00 14.73 30.66
CA THR A 533 11.03 15.73 30.36
C THR A 533 11.23 15.89 28.85
N GLN A 534 10.68 16.96 28.27
CA GLN A 534 10.93 17.30 26.86
C GLN A 534 12.37 17.77 26.62
N SER A 535 13.10 18.17 27.67
CA SER A 535 14.51 18.56 27.60
C SER A 535 15.22 18.49 28.95
N ARG A 536 16.57 18.44 28.93
CA ARG A 536 17.42 18.60 30.14
C ARG A 536 17.11 19.89 30.92
N ARG A 537 16.67 20.95 30.23
CA ARG A 537 16.28 22.23 30.83
C ARG A 537 14.98 22.10 31.63
N GLN A 538 13.97 21.42 31.09
CA GLN A 538 12.68 21.17 31.77
C GLN A 538 12.83 20.22 32.97
N PHE A 539 13.69 19.20 32.85
CA PHE A 539 14.01 18.31 33.97
C PHE A 539 14.59 19.09 35.16
N ASN A 540 15.62 19.90 34.89
CA ASN A 540 16.27 20.72 35.91
C ASN A 540 15.32 21.78 36.48
N SER A 541 14.46 22.40 35.67
CA SER A 541 13.48 23.38 36.17
C SER A 541 12.42 22.71 37.06
N SER A 542 11.95 21.51 36.71
CA SER A 542 10.97 20.77 37.50
C SER A 542 11.55 20.29 38.84
N LEU A 543 12.80 19.82 38.85
CA LEU A 543 13.51 19.47 40.09
C LEU A 543 13.78 20.68 40.98
N ARG A 544 14.15 21.83 40.39
CA ARG A 544 14.29 23.09 41.14
C ARG A 544 12.95 23.58 41.68
N ALA A 545 11.86 23.45 40.94
CA ALA A 545 10.53 23.80 41.44
C ALA A 545 10.07 22.91 42.60
N ALA A 546 10.44 21.62 42.58
CA ALA A 546 10.06 20.65 43.61
C ALA A 546 10.94 20.70 44.87
N TYR A 547 12.25 20.97 44.73
CA TYR A 547 13.24 20.82 45.82
C TYR A 547 14.21 22.00 45.95
N GLY A 548 13.98 23.11 45.24
CA GLY A 548 14.95 24.20 45.10
C GLY A 548 15.35 24.90 46.40
N GLU A 549 14.55 24.79 47.45
CA GLU A 549 14.89 25.32 48.78
C GLU A 549 15.77 24.38 49.61
N GLN A 550 15.95 23.12 49.18
CA GLN A 550 16.76 22.11 49.88
C GLN A 550 17.81 21.49 48.94
N ASN A 551 18.99 22.11 48.90
CA ASN A 551 20.11 21.73 48.02
C ASN A 551 20.48 20.24 48.06
N LEU A 552 20.43 19.61 49.24
CA LEU A 552 20.73 18.18 49.39
C LEU A 552 19.70 17.29 48.69
N LEU A 553 18.40 17.57 48.86
CA LEU A 553 17.34 16.81 48.21
C LEU A 553 17.35 16.98 46.70
N PHE A 554 17.69 18.17 46.22
CA PHE A 554 17.86 18.43 44.78
C PHE A 554 18.94 17.53 44.16
N TRP A 555 20.13 17.47 44.77
CA TRP A 555 21.23 16.64 44.27
C TRP A 555 20.95 15.14 44.39
N LEU A 556 20.39 14.67 45.52
CA LEU A 556 19.98 13.27 45.70
C LEU A 556 18.95 12.84 44.66
N SER A 557 17.94 13.69 44.37
CA SER A 557 16.92 13.39 43.37
C SER A 557 17.49 13.33 41.95
N ARG A 558 18.44 14.21 41.63
CA ARG A 558 19.11 14.24 40.32
C ARG A 558 19.97 13.00 40.10
N THR A 559 20.76 12.60 41.09
CA THR A 559 21.64 11.41 41.00
C THR A 559 20.82 10.11 41.01
N GLY A 560 19.76 10.05 41.84
CA GLY A 560 18.87 8.90 41.92
C GLY A 560 18.15 8.61 40.60
N ALA A 561 17.70 9.64 39.88
CA ALA A 561 17.07 9.49 38.57
C ALA A 561 18.03 8.85 37.54
N PHE A 562 19.29 9.30 37.50
CA PHE A 562 20.30 8.76 36.59
C PHE A 562 20.63 7.29 36.91
N LEU A 563 20.82 6.95 38.19
CA LEU A 563 21.08 5.57 38.62
C LEU A 563 19.92 4.64 38.26
N LEU A 564 18.68 5.11 38.37
CA LEU A 564 17.50 4.32 38.03
C LEU A 564 17.43 4.02 36.53
N THR A 565 17.73 4.99 35.66
CA THR A 565 17.81 4.76 34.20
C THR A 565 18.89 3.72 33.86
N VAL A 566 20.08 3.80 34.46
CA VAL A 566 21.17 2.83 34.23
C VAL A 566 20.74 1.41 34.61
N LEU A 567 20.05 1.25 35.75
CA LEU A 567 19.52 -0.04 36.17
C LEU A 567 18.48 -0.61 35.19
N PHE A 568 17.60 0.23 34.63
CA PHE A 568 16.62 -0.19 33.63
C PHE A 568 17.30 -0.64 32.33
N VAL A 569 18.32 0.08 31.85
CA VAL A 569 19.09 -0.30 30.66
C VAL A 569 19.73 -1.67 30.83
N MET A 570 20.42 -1.89 31.96
CA MET A 570 21.06 -3.19 32.23
C MET A 570 20.06 -4.35 32.29
N ARG A 571 18.80 -4.09 32.68
CA ARG A 571 17.80 -5.15 32.87
C ARG A 571 16.96 -5.45 31.63
N PHE A 572 16.68 -4.45 30.81
CA PHE A 572 15.76 -4.53 29.68
C PHE A 572 16.43 -4.43 28.31
N GLY A 573 17.70 -4.01 28.24
CA GLY A 573 18.34 -3.67 26.97
C GLY A 573 17.76 -2.42 26.29
N LEU A 574 16.88 -1.69 26.99
CA LEU A 574 16.17 -0.50 26.50
C LEU A 574 16.42 0.69 27.43
N ILE A 575 16.62 1.87 26.85
CA ILE A 575 16.80 3.12 27.59
C ILE A 575 15.43 3.75 27.81
N PHE A 576 15.03 3.90 29.09
CA PHE A 576 13.87 4.71 29.49
C PHE A 576 14.34 6.00 30.16
N SER A 577 13.87 7.16 29.67
CA SER A 577 14.27 8.46 30.21
C SER A 577 13.70 8.73 31.61
N ASP A 578 12.45 8.29 31.87
CA ASP A 578 11.85 8.25 33.21
C ASP A 578 11.08 6.93 33.42
N PRO A 579 11.67 5.94 34.12
CA PRO A 579 11.01 4.66 34.36
C PRO A 579 9.84 4.75 35.38
N LEU A 580 9.73 5.86 36.11
CA LEU A 580 8.62 6.16 37.01
C LEU A 580 7.56 7.04 36.35
N THR A 581 7.62 7.16 35.02
CA THR A 581 6.64 7.87 34.21
C THR A 581 5.23 7.48 34.61
N GLY A 582 4.39 8.49 34.72
CA GLY A 582 2.97 8.34 35.03
C GLY A 582 2.07 8.33 33.81
N PHE A 583 2.58 8.68 32.63
CA PHE A 583 1.87 8.75 31.36
C PHE A 583 2.15 7.49 30.53
N ARG A 584 1.13 6.67 30.26
CA ARG A 584 1.26 5.48 29.41
C ARG A 584 0.02 5.33 28.55
N VAL A 585 0.20 4.82 27.34
CA VAL A 585 -0.87 4.52 26.39
C VAL A 585 -0.78 3.05 25.99
N TYR A 586 -1.90 2.36 26.11
CA TYR A 586 -2.06 0.94 25.81
C TYR A 586 -3.12 0.77 24.73
N ARG A 587 -2.87 -0.12 23.77
CA ARG A 587 -3.84 -0.59 22.78
C ARG A 587 -4.22 -2.01 23.11
N ARG A 588 -5.52 -2.30 23.22
CA ARG A 588 -6.03 -3.59 23.70
C ARG A 588 -5.43 -4.77 22.95
N LYS A 589 -5.45 -4.70 21.61
CA LYS A 589 -4.90 -5.71 20.69
C LYS A 589 -3.46 -6.14 21.02
N HIS A 590 -2.64 -5.24 21.57
CA HIS A 590 -1.23 -5.50 21.86
C HIS A 590 -0.97 -5.95 23.31
N VAL A 591 -1.98 -5.87 24.18
CA VAL A 591 -1.85 -6.18 25.61
C VAL A 591 -2.70 -7.37 26.04
N GLU A 592 -3.30 -8.11 25.11
CA GLU A 592 -4.04 -9.34 25.38
C GLU A 592 -3.18 -10.39 26.11
N CYS A 593 -1.86 -10.39 25.86
CA CYS A 593 -0.90 -11.24 26.56
C CYS A 593 -0.90 -11.02 28.09
N LEU A 594 -1.31 -9.84 28.56
CA LEU A 594 -1.37 -9.52 29.99
C LEU A 594 -2.57 -10.17 30.70
N ALA A 595 -3.61 -10.62 29.97
CA ALA A 595 -4.79 -11.26 30.57
C ALA A 595 -4.46 -12.61 31.25
N GLN A 596 -3.35 -13.25 30.87
CA GLN A 596 -2.89 -14.52 31.42
C GLN A 596 -2.24 -14.41 32.81
N LEU A 597 -2.11 -13.20 33.36
CA LEU A 597 -1.30 -12.90 34.55
C LEU A 597 -2.08 -12.84 35.87
N LYS A 598 -3.25 -13.48 35.93
CA LYS A 598 -4.19 -13.38 37.06
C LYS A 598 -3.59 -13.71 38.44
N ASP A 599 -2.47 -14.44 38.50
CA ASP A 599 -1.89 -14.99 39.73
C ASP A 599 -0.58 -14.33 40.21
N SER A 600 -0.13 -13.22 39.60
CA SER A 600 1.10 -12.54 40.03
C SER A 600 0.89 -11.64 41.27
N VAL A 601 1.48 -12.06 42.40
CA VAL A 601 1.24 -11.51 43.76
C VAL A 601 1.62 -10.02 43.93
N ARG A 602 2.44 -9.43 43.04
CA ARG A 602 2.85 -8.01 43.10
C ARG A 602 3.09 -7.39 41.72
N LEU A 603 2.03 -6.95 41.05
CA LEU A 603 2.15 -6.20 39.80
C LEU A 603 2.57 -4.73 40.05
N THR A 604 3.52 -4.24 39.27
CA THR A 604 3.98 -2.85 39.25
C THR A 604 4.02 -2.35 37.80
N PRO A 605 4.04 -1.02 37.55
CA PRO A 605 4.23 -0.51 36.20
C PRO A 605 5.47 -1.08 35.49
N ALA A 606 6.55 -1.29 36.25
CA ALA A 606 7.79 -1.85 35.72
C ALA A 606 7.65 -3.35 35.35
N SER A 607 6.88 -4.13 36.13
CA SER A 607 6.61 -5.52 35.79
C SER A 607 5.72 -5.66 34.56
N ILE A 608 4.76 -4.74 34.35
CA ILE A 608 3.96 -4.68 33.11
C ILE A 608 4.88 -4.43 31.91
N SER A 609 5.76 -3.42 31.98
CA SER A 609 6.72 -3.14 30.91
C SER A 609 7.60 -4.36 30.59
N LYS A 610 8.10 -5.04 31.63
CA LYS A 610 8.88 -6.29 31.49
C LYS A 610 8.12 -7.36 30.71
N GLN A 611 6.84 -7.54 30.99
CA GLN A 611 6.01 -8.55 30.34
C GLN A 611 5.70 -8.19 28.90
N LEU A 612 5.44 -6.91 28.60
CA LEU A 612 5.27 -6.45 27.23
C LEU A 612 6.53 -6.75 26.40
N ILE A 613 7.71 -6.38 26.91
CA ILE A 613 9.00 -6.66 26.25
C ILE A 613 9.22 -8.17 26.07
N ALA A 614 8.96 -8.97 27.11
CA ALA A 614 9.13 -10.42 27.06
C ALA A 614 8.20 -11.12 26.05
N ASN A 615 7.07 -10.49 25.70
CA ASN A 615 6.13 -10.99 24.70
C ASN A 615 6.29 -10.28 23.34
N TYR A 616 7.46 -9.70 23.06
CA TYR A 616 7.78 -9.04 21.79
C TYR A 616 6.85 -7.88 21.43
N VAL A 617 6.26 -7.22 22.43
CA VAL A 617 5.46 -6.01 22.22
C VAL A 617 6.41 -4.82 22.11
N GLU A 618 6.43 -4.16 20.95
CA GLU A 618 7.26 -2.97 20.72
C GLU A 618 6.86 -1.82 21.63
N ILE A 619 7.83 -1.02 22.06
CA ILE A 619 7.60 0.08 23.00
C ILE A 619 8.21 1.38 22.44
N ALA A 620 7.43 2.46 22.44
CA ALA A 620 7.89 3.81 22.14
C ALA A 620 7.87 4.72 23.37
N GLU A 621 8.82 5.65 23.46
CA GLU A 621 8.82 6.72 24.46
C GLU A 621 8.69 8.08 23.76
N LEU A 622 7.56 8.76 23.94
CA LEU A 622 7.24 10.06 23.35
C LEU A 622 7.29 11.18 24.40
N PRO A 623 7.79 12.38 24.08
CA PRO A 623 7.82 13.49 25.04
C PRO A 623 6.42 14.07 25.28
N VAL A 624 6.02 14.24 26.55
CA VAL A 624 4.76 14.92 26.92
C VAL A 624 5.01 16.18 27.73
N ARG A 625 4.12 17.17 27.65
CA ARG A 625 4.18 18.38 28.48
C ARG A 625 3.74 18.03 29.90
N TYR A 626 4.65 18.23 30.84
CA TYR A 626 4.44 17.97 32.27
C TYR A 626 4.90 19.18 33.11
N ARG A 627 4.08 19.57 34.09
CA ARG A 627 4.42 20.59 35.10
C ARG A 627 4.11 20.06 36.49
N THR A 628 5.04 20.19 37.44
CA THR A 628 4.79 19.84 38.84
C THR A 628 4.05 20.96 39.55
N PHE A 629 3.07 20.61 40.37
CA PHE A 629 2.38 21.59 41.20
C PHE A 629 3.23 21.98 42.43
N LYS A 630 3.15 23.24 42.87
CA LYS A 630 3.80 23.70 44.12
C LYS A 630 3.28 22.92 45.33
N GLY A 631 4.16 22.71 46.32
CA GLY A 631 3.81 22.08 47.60
C GLY A 631 3.58 20.56 47.55
N PHE A 632 3.99 19.86 46.49
CA PHE A 632 3.96 18.40 46.48
C PHE A 632 5.16 17.84 47.28
N SER A 633 4.93 17.54 48.56
CA SER A 633 5.97 17.19 49.55
C SER A 633 5.89 15.76 50.09
N LYS A 634 5.31 14.79 49.36
CA LYS A 634 5.33 13.38 49.78
C LYS A 634 6.56 12.64 49.25
N SER A 635 7.76 13.13 49.55
CA SER A 635 9.04 12.49 49.16
C SER A 635 9.11 11.01 49.59
N ARG A 636 8.57 10.67 50.77
CA ARG A 636 8.45 9.28 51.25
C ARG A 636 7.61 8.40 50.33
N TRP A 637 6.54 8.93 49.75
CA TRP A 637 5.68 8.19 48.83
C TRP A 637 6.39 7.92 47.50
N ARG A 638 7.10 8.92 46.96
CA ARG A 638 7.92 8.77 45.74
C ARG A 638 9.01 7.72 45.93
N LEU A 639 9.76 7.81 47.02
CA LEU A 639 10.81 6.84 47.35
C LEU A 639 10.24 5.43 47.52
N LYS A 640 9.08 5.29 48.20
CA LYS A 640 8.40 4.01 48.35
C LYS A 640 8.00 3.40 47.00
N ARG A 641 7.42 4.19 46.07
CA ARG A 641 7.08 3.69 44.72
C ARG A 641 8.30 3.37 43.88
N GLY A 642 9.35 4.19 43.96
CA GLY A 642 10.63 3.90 43.30
C GLY A 642 11.19 2.55 43.77
N PHE A 643 11.23 2.33 45.09
CA PHE A 643 11.67 1.06 45.66
C PHE A 643 10.75 -0.11 45.28
N LEU A 644 9.43 0.04 45.35
CA LEU A 644 8.50 -1.02 44.97
C LEU A 644 8.57 -1.36 43.47
N ASN A 645 8.77 -0.37 42.59
CA ASN A 645 9.03 -0.60 41.17
C ASN A 645 10.33 -1.38 40.98
N LEU A 646 11.41 -1.02 41.69
CA LEU A 646 12.67 -1.75 41.66
C LEU A 646 12.53 -3.20 42.14
N VAL A 647 11.78 -3.45 43.22
CA VAL A 647 11.49 -4.82 43.68
C VAL A 647 10.66 -5.58 42.64
N GLY A 648 9.70 -4.91 42.00
CA GLY A 648 8.91 -5.48 40.91
C GLY A 648 9.69 -5.79 39.63
N LEU A 649 10.93 -5.30 39.49
CA LEU A 649 11.85 -5.73 38.43
C LEU A 649 12.48 -7.09 38.71
N MET A 650 12.66 -7.41 40.01
CA MET A 650 13.34 -8.61 40.50
C MET A 650 12.42 -9.82 40.51
N SER A 651 11.12 -9.63 40.75
CA SER A 651 10.06 -10.59 40.43
C SER A 651 9.84 -10.64 38.92
#